data_AF-A0A1X0B0X5-F1
#
_entry.id   AF-A0A1X0B0X5-F1
#
_cell.length_a   1.000
_cell.length_b   1.000
_cell.length_c   1.000
_cell.angle_alpha   90.00
_cell.angle_beta   90.00
_cell.angle_gamma   90.00
#
_symmetry.space_group_name_H-M   'P 1'
#
loop_
_entity.id
_entity.type
_entity.pdbx_description
1 polymer ?
#
loop_
_entity_poly.entity_id
_entity_poly.type
_entity_poly.pdbx_seq_one_letter_code
_entity_poly.pdbx_strand_id
1 'polypeptide(L)'
;MNTVRTLPIRVAPIAGEALDSWLEAYAHRTHTAFGDMLSATGLTPRPGLRTSGWIVHLTPDQRDSIAFASGVTAAQLDMMTIDHYAGRAVRVNPDSATLSRAFPWGRGNGSRFCPLCLAETGGRWQLAWRLGWTFACLRHRCLLADTCPQCGAVQRRRPHVSELIPQPGRCAHPATDAVGRIPQRCGANLADAPVVCFHADHVVLRAQELANTVVDTDVPAFGIYEPWPQPRIKVLADIRAIAGRTLAYATPADFESVIPADLHDAYRLNPERAPAWSGARRAVTKPGLAAPTTAATAAVGVVVALKALGSKDIAAAGDELRWLVTTARDRGLNVCPANIGWGKGISPILTGAQISAVGPMLNPSDQVRYRIGSPLPTHPHRGTSHTAQLARRLPTMLWPGWSLPLSIQGCHQQQLRPALSIILLLVGSRLSLDAAARLIESPIEGHAVSRVLQLLEQQETWSNIRAALVRMDEYLAAQHVPIDYKRRRRLDWNTLMPDKVWAQICRDTATPGPVSARAKIARCFLFERLSGLPASVSPWGNTTAPFRTHVADFPQYLNPELARALDDYAGIFLADNGIGQEPATWYPPTELLCGLELPGSDPEAVDLSDLHRISTVGVGAMGTAAKQLEITLDAVRYLLERHPAPRPAPPPGSTPHNRAYYSAKIALPRERLVDLYEQRRISLRDIASMVGVSRQIVARLAHDYDLPLRDPCRTAQVLVDRDWLYAQYVTQRRALPDIAREAGMSTANMARWAKKHDIPMRGRGTASHSATLAAQGTATDAPELIRPALAGSGGWQRLQRFAAATNHPTLTVAAKSLGLHQGILTSQINRVEKELGMALLIRAERGRPMEITDAGARVLAAIRAWRPADQQ
;
A
#
# COMPACT_ATOMS: atom_id res chain seq x y z
N MET A 1 -5.87 1.16 -80.75
CA MET A 1 -5.02 0.63 -79.67
C MET A 1 -3.97 -0.25 -80.34
N ASN A 2 -2.68 0.09 -80.22
CA ASN A 2 -1.63 -0.79 -80.74
C ASN A 2 -1.65 -2.08 -79.93
N THR A 3 -1.71 -3.23 -80.59
CA THR A 3 -1.63 -4.54 -79.95
C THR A 3 -0.23 -4.71 -79.35
N VAL A 4 -0.16 -4.97 -78.04
CA VAL A 4 1.10 -5.22 -77.32
C VAL A 4 1.73 -6.49 -77.89
N ARG A 5 3.04 -6.45 -78.19
CA ARG A 5 3.82 -7.56 -78.74
C ARG A 5 5.01 -7.88 -77.84
N THR A 6 5.55 -9.08 -77.97
CA THR A 6 6.79 -9.46 -77.29
C THR A 6 7.96 -8.64 -77.80
N LEU A 7 8.75 -8.06 -76.89
CA LEU A 7 9.96 -7.31 -77.20
C LEU A 7 11.08 -8.25 -77.68
N PRO A 8 11.83 -7.88 -78.74
CA PRO A 8 12.79 -8.78 -79.40
C PRO A 8 14.09 -9.03 -78.61
N ILE A 9 14.52 -8.06 -77.80
CA ILE A 9 15.67 -8.18 -76.90
C ILE A 9 15.13 -8.33 -75.49
N ARG A 10 15.61 -9.29 -74.69
CA ARG A 10 15.23 -9.43 -73.27
C ARG A 10 16.27 -8.76 -72.37
N VAL A 11 15.81 -7.97 -71.40
CA VAL A 11 16.66 -7.37 -70.36
C VAL A 11 16.12 -7.79 -69.00
N ALA A 12 16.90 -8.53 -68.22
CA ALA A 12 16.47 -8.97 -66.90
C ALA A 12 16.47 -7.78 -65.90
N PRO A 13 15.48 -7.71 -64.99
CA PRO A 13 15.54 -6.82 -63.84
C PRO A 13 16.59 -7.30 -62.83
N ILE A 14 17.22 -6.36 -62.11
CA ILE A 14 18.08 -6.71 -60.97
C ILE A 14 17.27 -6.78 -59.67
N ALA A 15 17.84 -7.39 -58.63
CA ALA A 15 17.20 -7.47 -57.33
C ALA A 15 16.89 -6.06 -56.78
N GLY A 16 15.65 -5.87 -56.31
CA GLY A 16 15.16 -4.62 -55.70
C GLY A 16 14.96 -3.45 -56.66
N GLU A 17 15.08 -3.66 -57.97
CA GLU A 17 15.03 -2.59 -58.96
C GLU A 17 13.65 -1.91 -59.06
N ALA A 18 13.63 -0.59 -59.23
CA ALA A 18 12.40 0.12 -59.57
C ALA A 18 11.97 -0.13 -61.03
N LEU A 19 10.66 -0.24 -61.26
CA LEU A 19 10.09 -0.50 -62.59
C LEU A 19 10.52 0.54 -63.64
N ASP A 20 10.55 1.82 -63.27
CA ASP A 20 10.97 2.88 -64.19
C ASP A 20 12.45 2.82 -64.54
N SER A 21 13.31 2.41 -63.59
CA SER A 21 14.72 2.15 -63.86
C SER A 21 14.94 1.01 -64.84
N TRP A 22 14.21 -0.10 -64.65
CA TRP A 22 14.34 -1.26 -65.52
C TRP A 22 13.90 -0.93 -66.94
N LEU A 23 12.77 -0.22 -67.11
CA LEU A 23 12.29 0.23 -68.42
C LEU A 23 13.25 1.23 -69.08
N GLU A 24 13.86 2.14 -68.32
CA GLU A 24 14.87 3.06 -68.84
C GLU A 24 16.11 2.31 -69.36
N ALA A 25 16.57 1.30 -68.62
CA ALA A 25 17.70 0.49 -69.06
C ALA A 25 17.35 -0.43 -70.24
N TYR A 26 16.10 -0.89 -70.33
CA TYR A 26 15.59 -1.61 -71.49
C TYR A 26 15.63 -0.72 -72.73
N ALA A 27 15.06 0.49 -72.64
CA ALA A 27 15.03 1.47 -73.71
C ALA A 27 16.44 1.89 -74.15
N HIS A 28 17.36 2.05 -73.19
CA HIS A 28 18.77 2.30 -73.48
C HIS A 28 19.39 1.16 -74.29
N ARG A 29 19.18 -0.09 -73.87
CA ARG A 29 19.72 -1.28 -74.54
C ARG A 29 19.17 -1.49 -75.94
N THR A 30 17.92 -1.12 -76.18
CA THR A 30 17.26 -1.23 -77.50
C THR A 30 17.35 0.04 -78.34
N HIS A 31 18.05 1.09 -77.86
CA HIS A 31 18.13 2.41 -78.49
C HIS A 31 16.75 2.98 -78.86
N THR A 32 15.78 2.82 -77.98
CA THR A 32 14.37 3.22 -78.20
C THR A 32 14.04 4.45 -77.36
N ALA A 33 13.26 5.39 -77.92
CA ALA A 33 12.75 6.52 -77.13
C ALA A 33 11.85 6.01 -76.00
N PHE A 34 11.88 6.66 -74.84
CA PHE A 34 11.19 6.14 -73.66
C PHE A 34 9.67 6.04 -73.85
N GLY A 35 9.06 6.99 -74.55
CA GLY A 35 7.63 6.98 -74.86
C GLY A 35 7.20 5.82 -75.75
N ASP A 36 8.06 5.41 -76.68
CA ASP A 36 7.83 4.24 -77.53
C ASP A 36 7.96 2.94 -76.72
N MET A 37 8.95 2.86 -75.81
CA MET A 37 9.09 1.74 -74.88
C MET A 37 7.84 1.60 -73.98
N LEU A 38 7.40 2.70 -73.37
CA LEU A 38 6.19 2.72 -72.55
C LEU A 38 4.95 2.29 -73.35
N SER A 39 4.81 2.78 -74.59
CA SER A 39 3.71 2.38 -75.48
C SER A 39 3.79 0.89 -75.85
N ALA A 40 4.98 0.37 -76.12
CA ALA A 40 5.23 -1.03 -76.46
C ALA A 40 4.90 -1.99 -75.30
N THR A 41 5.00 -1.53 -74.05
CA THR A 41 4.64 -2.31 -72.86
C THR A 41 3.22 -2.04 -72.35
N GLY A 42 2.39 -1.29 -73.10
CA GLY A 42 1.00 -0.98 -72.71
C GLY A 42 0.86 0.15 -71.67
N LEU A 43 1.94 0.85 -71.32
CA LEU A 43 1.96 2.01 -70.43
C LEU A 43 1.77 3.31 -71.23
N THR A 44 0.56 3.53 -71.76
CA THR A 44 0.30 4.73 -72.57
C THR A 44 0.44 6.03 -71.75
N PRO A 45 1.29 6.99 -72.20
CA PRO A 45 1.43 8.28 -71.52
C PRO A 45 0.11 9.07 -71.62
N ARG A 46 -0.52 9.40 -70.48
CA ARG A 46 -1.66 10.34 -70.46
C ARG A 46 -1.16 11.78 -70.53
N PRO A 47 -1.62 12.61 -71.49
CA PRO A 47 -1.24 14.02 -71.55
C PRO A 47 -1.67 14.76 -70.27
N GLY A 48 -0.76 15.50 -69.63
CA GLY A 48 -1.09 16.44 -68.54
C GLY A 48 -0.91 15.93 -67.10
N LEU A 49 -0.67 14.63 -66.86
CA LEU A 49 -0.39 14.13 -65.51
C LEU A 49 1.08 14.38 -65.10
N ARG A 50 1.28 15.05 -63.95
CA ARG A 50 2.62 15.39 -63.43
C ARG A 50 3.39 14.18 -62.85
N THR A 51 2.71 13.05 -62.64
CA THR A 51 3.23 11.81 -62.09
C THR A 51 2.64 10.61 -62.82
N SER A 52 3.49 9.64 -63.17
CA SER A 52 3.08 8.35 -63.70
C SER A 52 2.58 7.44 -62.58
N GLY A 53 1.25 7.26 -62.46
CA GLY A 53 0.64 6.39 -61.45
C GLY A 53 1.18 4.95 -61.46
N TRP A 54 1.63 4.46 -62.63
CA TRP A 54 2.20 3.12 -62.82
C TRP A 54 3.52 2.88 -62.06
N ILE A 55 4.23 3.93 -61.65
CA ILE A 55 5.41 3.80 -60.77
C ILE A 55 4.96 3.39 -59.35
N VAL A 56 3.75 3.82 -58.98
CA VAL A 56 3.18 3.55 -57.66
C VAL A 56 2.45 2.22 -57.66
N HIS A 57 1.52 2.01 -58.60
CA HIS A 57 0.66 0.83 -58.69
C HIS A 57 0.34 0.49 -60.14
N LEU A 58 0.37 -0.79 -60.50
CA LEU A 58 -0.01 -1.28 -61.82
C LEU A 58 -1.43 -1.83 -61.79
N THR A 59 -2.26 -1.44 -62.76
CA THR A 59 -3.55 -2.12 -62.98
C THR A 59 -3.32 -3.55 -63.49
N PRO A 60 -4.27 -4.49 -63.31
CA PRO A 60 -4.15 -5.85 -63.85
C PRO A 60 -3.78 -5.86 -65.34
N ASP A 61 -4.47 -5.06 -66.17
CA ASP A 61 -4.20 -4.97 -67.61
C ASP A 61 -2.78 -4.47 -67.93
N GLN A 62 -2.27 -3.51 -67.15
CA GLN A 62 -0.90 -3.01 -67.31
C GLN A 62 0.13 -4.06 -66.92
N ARG A 63 -0.11 -4.77 -65.80
CA ARG A 63 0.74 -5.86 -65.34
C ARG A 63 0.82 -6.97 -66.39
N ASP A 64 -0.31 -7.40 -66.93
CA ASP A 64 -0.38 -8.46 -67.93
C ASP A 64 0.26 -8.03 -69.25
N SER A 65 0.05 -6.77 -69.67
CA SER A 65 0.69 -6.20 -70.86
C SER A 65 2.22 -6.18 -70.74
N ILE A 66 2.75 -5.73 -69.61
CA ILE A 66 4.20 -5.69 -69.37
C ILE A 66 4.75 -7.12 -69.27
N ALA A 67 4.07 -8.02 -68.56
CA ALA A 67 4.49 -9.41 -68.42
C ALA A 67 4.57 -10.11 -69.78
N PHE A 68 3.54 -9.94 -70.61
CA PHE A 68 3.51 -10.46 -71.97
C PHE A 68 4.61 -9.84 -72.85
N ALA A 69 4.75 -8.50 -72.83
CA ALA A 69 5.72 -7.79 -73.65
C ALA A 69 7.17 -8.18 -73.30
N SER A 70 7.48 -8.34 -72.01
CA SER A 70 8.85 -8.46 -71.49
C SER A 70 9.27 -9.88 -71.10
N GLY A 71 8.32 -10.79 -70.86
CA GLY A 71 8.59 -12.12 -70.31
C GLY A 71 8.90 -12.14 -68.82
N VAL A 72 8.78 -10.99 -68.12
CA VAL A 72 8.92 -10.90 -66.66
C VAL A 72 7.63 -11.34 -65.98
N THR A 73 7.73 -12.04 -64.85
CA THR A 73 6.55 -12.52 -64.12
C THR A 73 5.77 -11.39 -63.46
N ALA A 74 4.45 -11.58 -63.34
CA ALA A 74 3.55 -10.68 -62.60
C ALA A 74 4.07 -10.36 -61.18
N ALA A 75 4.50 -11.38 -60.44
CA ALA A 75 5.04 -11.22 -59.08
C ALA A 75 6.30 -10.34 -59.03
N GLN A 76 7.21 -10.49 -60.00
CA GLN A 76 8.41 -9.66 -60.07
C GLN A 76 8.04 -8.20 -60.38
N LEU A 77 7.06 -7.97 -61.27
CA LEU A 77 6.57 -6.61 -61.57
C LEU A 77 5.94 -5.94 -60.34
N ASP A 78 5.18 -6.68 -59.56
CA ASP A 78 4.59 -6.17 -58.31
C ASP A 78 5.67 -5.70 -57.34
N MET A 79 6.76 -6.47 -57.20
CA MET A 79 7.93 -6.12 -56.37
C MET A 79 8.72 -4.91 -56.88
N MET A 80 8.52 -4.50 -58.14
CA MET A 80 9.21 -3.37 -58.77
C MET A 80 8.40 -2.06 -58.69
N THR A 81 7.21 -2.09 -58.08
CA THR A 81 6.33 -0.92 -57.87
C THR A 81 6.26 -0.54 -56.39
N ILE A 82 5.95 0.72 -56.09
CA ILE A 82 5.86 1.18 -54.68
C ILE A 82 4.75 0.45 -53.90
N ASP A 83 3.75 -0.10 -54.59
CA ASP A 83 2.67 -0.90 -54.00
C ASP A 83 3.20 -2.12 -53.23
N HIS A 84 4.40 -2.62 -53.55
CA HIS A 84 5.11 -3.63 -52.74
C HIS A 84 5.25 -3.23 -51.26
N TYR A 85 5.33 -1.93 -50.98
CA TYR A 85 5.46 -1.36 -49.64
C TYR A 85 4.13 -0.80 -49.09
N ALA A 86 3.02 -0.94 -49.81
CA ALA A 86 1.71 -0.50 -49.37
C ALA A 86 1.31 -1.23 -48.08
N GLY A 87 0.87 -0.47 -47.06
CA GLY A 87 0.54 -1.02 -45.75
C GLY A 87 1.76 -1.36 -44.87
N ARG A 88 2.95 -1.51 -45.46
CA ARG A 88 4.21 -1.81 -44.76
C ARG A 88 4.99 -0.56 -44.38
N ALA A 89 5.32 0.27 -45.36
CA ALA A 89 6.14 1.48 -45.19
C ALA A 89 5.50 2.75 -45.77
N VAL A 90 4.51 2.60 -46.64
CA VAL A 90 3.78 3.69 -47.29
C VAL A 90 2.28 3.40 -47.33
N ARG A 91 1.48 4.46 -47.49
CA ARG A 91 0.05 4.33 -47.79
C ARG A 91 -0.22 4.83 -49.19
N VAL A 92 -0.69 3.94 -50.06
CA VAL A 92 -1.12 4.25 -51.42
C VAL A 92 -2.61 4.62 -51.39
N ASN A 93 -2.98 5.69 -52.11
CA ASN A 93 -4.38 5.99 -52.38
C ASN A 93 -4.80 5.27 -53.67
N PRO A 94 -5.70 4.28 -53.60
CA PRO A 94 -6.06 3.44 -54.75
C PRO A 94 -6.66 4.24 -55.90
N ASP A 95 -7.47 5.27 -55.63
CA ASP A 95 -8.19 6.01 -56.68
C ASP A 95 -7.29 6.95 -57.50
N SER A 96 -6.19 7.40 -56.90
CA SER A 96 -5.28 8.36 -57.53
C SER A 96 -3.90 7.79 -57.86
N ALA A 97 -3.61 6.55 -57.45
CA ALA A 97 -2.29 5.94 -57.49
C ALA A 97 -1.20 6.89 -56.95
N THR A 98 -1.51 7.63 -55.88
CA THR A 98 -0.58 8.57 -55.22
C THR A 98 -0.25 8.13 -53.81
N LEU A 99 0.91 8.58 -53.30
CA LEU A 99 1.35 8.30 -51.95
C LEU A 99 0.81 9.32 -50.95
N SER A 100 0.32 8.83 -49.81
CA SER A 100 0.10 9.67 -48.65
C SER A 100 1.43 10.22 -48.13
N ARG A 101 1.58 11.55 -48.15
CA ARG A 101 2.79 12.20 -47.59
C ARG A 101 2.86 12.06 -46.07
N ALA A 102 1.69 12.05 -45.42
CA ALA A 102 1.57 12.18 -43.98
C ALA A 102 1.70 10.87 -43.20
N PHE A 103 1.58 9.70 -43.84
CA PHE A 103 1.54 8.44 -43.12
C PHE A 103 2.19 7.28 -43.90
N PRO A 104 3.11 6.51 -43.30
CA PRO A 104 3.75 6.70 -42.00
C PRO A 104 4.94 7.68 -42.03
N TRP A 105 5.59 7.93 -43.17
CA TRP A 105 6.49 9.07 -43.47
C TRP A 105 6.76 9.11 -45.00
N GLY A 106 5.72 9.38 -45.79
CA GLY A 106 5.79 9.23 -47.25
C GLY A 106 6.66 10.31 -47.91
N ARG A 107 7.58 9.88 -48.79
CA ARG A 107 8.32 10.81 -49.66
C ARG A 107 7.42 11.15 -50.84
N GLY A 108 7.02 12.42 -50.93
CA GLY A 108 6.00 12.83 -51.90
C GLY A 108 6.42 12.71 -53.37
N ASN A 109 7.69 12.96 -53.71
CA ASN A 109 8.25 12.86 -55.07
C ASN A 109 9.79 12.75 -55.00
N GLY A 110 10.39 12.21 -56.06
CA GLY A 110 11.85 12.07 -56.18
C GLY A 110 12.39 10.78 -55.57
N SER A 111 13.62 10.42 -55.93
CA SER A 111 14.34 9.29 -55.36
C SER A 111 15.69 9.74 -54.81
N ARG A 112 16.15 9.05 -53.76
CA ARG A 112 17.57 9.07 -53.38
C ARG A 112 18.35 8.07 -54.22
N PHE A 113 19.67 8.08 -54.13
CA PHE A 113 20.51 7.06 -54.76
C PHE A 113 21.85 6.88 -54.06
N CYS A 114 22.43 5.70 -54.20
CA CYS A 114 23.82 5.47 -53.87
C CYS A 114 24.65 5.62 -55.17
N PRO A 115 25.60 6.57 -55.25
CA PRO A 115 26.44 6.76 -56.43
C PRO A 115 27.26 5.51 -56.79
N LEU A 116 27.74 4.79 -55.77
CA LEU A 116 28.52 3.57 -55.92
C LEU A 116 27.67 2.41 -56.47
N CYS A 117 26.45 2.21 -55.97
CA CYS A 117 25.51 1.25 -56.59
C CYS A 117 25.19 1.60 -58.04
N LEU A 118 25.02 2.88 -58.37
CA LEU A 118 24.77 3.29 -59.75
C LEU A 118 25.98 2.98 -60.64
N ALA A 119 27.20 3.20 -60.16
CA ALA A 119 28.42 2.84 -60.88
C ALA A 119 28.50 1.33 -61.16
N GLU A 120 28.27 0.51 -60.13
CA GLU A 120 28.38 -0.96 -60.22
C GLU A 120 27.31 -1.60 -61.10
N THR A 121 26.11 -1.04 -61.13
CA THR A 121 24.97 -1.65 -61.82
C THR A 121 24.76 -1.11 -63.24
N GLY A 122 25.52 -0.11 -63.67
CA GLY A 122 25.27 0.58 -64.94
C GLY A 122 24.04 1.50 -64.87
N GLY A 123 23.85 2.16 -63.73
CA GLY A 123 22.84 3.20 -63.56
C GLY A 123 21.46 2.71 -63.12
N ARG A 124 21.36 1.53 -62.51
CA ARG A 124 20.10 0.89 -62.11
C ARG A 124 19.68 1.32 -60.70
N TRP A 125 18.44 1.76 -60.54
CA TRP A 125 17.93 2.34 -59.31
C TRP A 125 17.13 1.34 -58.50
N GLN A 126 17.34 1.39 -57.18
CA GLN A 126 16.60 0.57 -56.24
C GLN A 126 15.26 1.23 -55.88
N LEU A 127 14.20 0.42 -55.84
CA LEU A 127 12.86 0.85 -55.46
C LEU A 127 12.84 1.42 -54.02
N ALA A 128 13.57 0.79 -53.11
CA ALA A 128 13.66 1.20 -51.71
C ALA A 128 14.17 2.64 -51.53
N TRP A 129 14.97 3.18 -52.47
CA TRP A 129 15.48 4.56 -52.39
C TRP A 129 14.40 5.64 -52.57
N ARG A 130 13.19 5.24 -52.97
CA ARG A 130 12.02 6.13 -53.01
C ARG A 130 11.32 6.25 -51.65
N LEU A 131 11.62 5.38 -50.69
CA LEU A 131 11.06 5.42 -49.35
C LEU A 131 11.68 6.55 -48.53
N GLY A 132 10.88 7.19 -47.68
CA GLY A 132 11.39 8.16 -46.70
C GLY A 132 12.36 7.53 -45.70
N TRP A 133 12.17 6.24 -45.44
CA TRP A 133 12.90 5.39 -44.48
C TRP A 133 14.28 4.94 -44.95
N THR A 134 14.61 5.12 -46.22
CA THR A 134 15.92 4.73 -46.78
C THR A 134 16.78 5.96 -46.97
N PHE A 135 17.74 6.18 -46.09
CA PHE A 135 18.65 7.33 -46.06
C PHE A 135 20.14 6.92 -46.16
N ALA A 136 20.48 5.66 -45.92
CA ALA A 136 21.84 5.14 -46.08
C ALA A 136 21.87 3.87 -46.96
N CYS A 137 22.98 3.67 -47.65
CA CYS A 137 23.30 2.43 -48.34
C CYS A 137 24.06 1.51 -47.38
N LEU A 138 23.51 0.33 -47.08
CA LEU A 138 24.17 -0.65 -46.21
C LEU A 138 25.34 -1.37 -46.92
N ARG A 139 25.24 -1.54 -48.24
CA ARG A 139 26.29 -2.16 -49.05
C ARG A 139 27.56 -1.32 -49.09
N HIS A 140 27.41 -0.02 -49.38
CA HIS A 140 28.52 0.92 -49.51
C HIS A 140 28.76 1.79 -48.28
N ARG A 141 27.97 1.58 -47.22
CA ARG A 141 28.11 2.22 -45.91
C ARG A 141 28.12 3.75 -45.98
N CYS A 142 27.28 4.32 -46.84
CA CYS A 142 27.27 5.77 -47.08
C CYS A 142 25.87 6.36 -46.98
N LEU A 143 25.76 7.67 -46.72
CA LEU A 143 24.49 8.38 -46.95
C LEU A 143 24.12 8.32 -48.44
N LEU A 144 22.83 8.25 -48.73
CA LEU A 144 22.35 8.38 -50.09
C LEU A 144 22.41 9.83 -50.56
N ALA A 145 22.73 10.04 -51.83
CA ALA A 145 22.62 11.33 -52.49
C ALA A 145 21.16 11.61 -52.91
N ASP A 146 20.77 12.88 -52.89
CA ASP A 146 19.43 13.34 -53.29
C ASP A 146 19.44 14.13 -54.60
N THR A 147 20.56 14.80 -54.90
CA THR A 147 20.71 15.80 -55.96
C THR A 147 21.84 15.46 -56.91
N CYS A 148 21.76 15.98 -58.14
CA CYS A 148 22.87 15.90 -59.10
C CYS A 148 24.05 16.76 -58.62
N PRO A 149 25.31 16.27 -58.70
CA PRO A 149 26.49 17.03 -58.28
C PRO A 149 26.75 18.28 -59.13
N GLN A 150 26.26 18.31 -60.37
CA GLN A 150 26.49 19.42 -61.28
C GLN A 150 25.35 20.44 -61.29
N CYS A 151 24.10 20.00 -61.47
CA CYS A 151 22.95 20.91 -61.60
C CYS A 151 22.13 21.08 -60.31
N GLY A 152 22.47 20.38 -59.22
CA GLY A 152 21.75 20.46 -57.94
C GLY A 152 20.31 19.94 -57.94
N ALA A 153 19.80 19.46 -59.07
CA ALA A 153 18.41 19.03 -59.19
C ALA A 153 18.17 17.70 -58.46
N VAL A 154 17.04 17.62 -57.73
CA VAL A 154 16.60 16.36 -57.09
C VAL A 154 16.19 15.35 -58.16
N GLN A 155 16.73 14.14 -58.05
CA GLN A 155 16.55 13.10 -59.06
C GLN A 155 15.17 12.43 -59.00
N ARG A 156 14.71 11.94 -60.15
CA ARG A 156 13.43 11.22 -60.35
C ARG A 156 12.19 11.91 -59.78
N ARG A 157 12.16 13.25 -59.72
CA ARG A 157 10.95 14.03 -59.35
C ARG A 157 9.83 13.93 -60.37
N ARG A 158 10.19 13.64 -61.62
CA ARG A 158 9.29 13.42 -62.76
C ARG A 158 9.77 12.16 -63.50
N PRO A 159 8.88 11.46 -64.22
CA PRO A 159 9.28 10.41 -65.14
C PRO A 159 10.28 10.94 -66.18
N HIS A 160 11.03 10.02 -66.81
CA HIS A 160 11.91 10.37 -67.92
C HIS A 160 11.12 10.99 -69.08
N VAL A 161 11.78 11.86 -69.85
CA VAL A 161 11.18 12.51 -71.03
C VAL A 161 10.89 11.45 -72.10
N SER A 162 9.69 11.47 -72.67
CA SER A 162 9.19 10.45 -73.61
C SER A 162 9.98 10.42 -74.93
N GLU A 163 10.36 11.58 -75.46
CA GLU A 163 10.99 11.72 -76.77
C GLU A 163 12.48 11.37 -76.78
N LEU A 164 13.08 11.08 -75.61
CA LEU A 164 14.51 10.82 -75.47
C LEU A 164 14.80 9.35 -75.16
N ILE A 165 15.92 8.85 -75.69
CA ILE A 165 16.50 7.57 -75.27
C ILE A 165 17.13 7.77 -73.89
N PRO A 166 16.71 7.02 -72.86
CA PRO A 166 17.29 7.12 -71.53
C PRO A 166 18.78 6.83 -71.51
N GLN A 167 19.48 7.52 -70.60
CA GLN A 167 20.90 7.30 -70.32
C GLN A 167 21.03 6.93 -68.83
N PRO A 168 20.88 5.64 -68.47
CA PRO A 168 20.95 5.19 -67.08
C PRO A 168 22.20 5.71 -66.37
N GLY A 169 22.05 6.15 -65.12
CA GLY A 169 23.15 6.74 -64.34
C GLY A 169 23.49 8.20 -64.68
N ARG A 170 22.86 8.81 -65.69
CA ARG A 170 23.04 10.24 -66.02
C ARG A 170 21.85 11.10 -65.62
N CYS A 171 22.12 12.38 -65.32
CA CYS A 171 21.09 13.34 -64.95
C CYS A 171 20.18 13.68 -66.14
N ALA A 172 18.88 13.35 -66.02
CA ALA A 172 17.85 13.66 -67.02
C ALA A 172 17.18 15.04 -66.83
N HIS A 173 17.63 15.85 -65.88
CA HIS A 173 17.11 17.21 -65.69
C HIS A 173 17.50 18.10 -66.88
N PRO A 174 16.66 19.08 -67.29
CA PRO A 174 17.10 20.12 -68.22
C PRO A 174 18.36 20.80 -67.71
N ALA A 175 19.30 21.13 -68.60
CA ALA A 175 20.42 22.02 -68.27
C ALA A 175 19.89 23.41 -67.92
N THR A 176 20.61 24.14 -67.05
CA THR A 176 20.14 25.37 -66.39
C THR A 176 19.66 26.45 -67.37
N ASP A 177 20.27 26.54 -68.55
CA ASP A 177 19.98 27.56 -69.57
C ASP A 177 19.29 26.99 -70.83
N ALA A 178 18.90 25.71 -70.80
CA ALA A 178 18.29 25.06 -71.95
C ALA A 178 16.81 25.42 -72.07
N VAL A 179 16.45 26.10 -73.17
CA VAL A 179 15.08 26.47 -73.56
C VAL A 179 14.58 25.62 -74.73
N GLY A 180 13.25 25.53 -74.87
CA GLY A 180 12.59 24.78 -75.96
C GLY A 180 11.73 23.61 -75.48
N ARG A 181 11.08 22.93 -76.43
CA ARG A 181 10.18 21.79 -76.16
C ARG A 181 10.92 20.55 -75.66
N ILE A 182 12.17 20.34 -76.13
CA ILE A 182 13.06 19.26 -75.72
C ILE A 182 14.42 19.87 -75.34
N PRO A 183 14.54 20.48 -74.15
CA PRO A 183 15.78 21.15 -73.77
C PRO A 183 16.93 20.14 -73.60
N GLN A 184 18.18 20.57 -73.87
CA GLN A 184 19.37 19.78 -73.60
C GLN A 184 19.38 19.30 -72.14
N ARG A 185 19.78 18.05 -71.93
CA ARG A 185 19.87 17.44 -70.59
C ARG A 185 21.18 17.84 -69.91
N CYS A 186 21.18 17.92 -68.59
CA CYS A 186 22.38 18.11 -67.78
C CYS A 186 23.42 17.01 -68.06
N GLY A 187 23.01 15.74 -68.17
CA GLY A 187 23.90 14.65 -68.61
C GLY A 187 25.02 14.27 -67.63
N ALA A 188 25.14 14.97 -66.51
CA ALA A 188 26.11 14.69 -65.45
C ALA A 188 26.04 13.23 -65.01
N ASN A 189 27.20 12.64 -64.80
CA ASN A 189 27.30 11.29 -64.24
C ASN A 189 26.94 11.34 -62.75
N LEU A 190 25.88 10.62 -62.37
CA LEU A 190 25.40 10.60 -60.99
C LEU A 190 26.28 9.76 -60.07
N ALA A 191 27.14 8.89 -60.63
CA ALA A 191 28.13 8.15 -59.85
C ALA A 191 29.19 9.07 -59.21
N ASP A 192 29.35 10.30 -59.72
CA ASP A 192 30.33 11.27 -59.21
C ASP A 192 29.77 12.11 -58.04
N ALA A 193 28.54 11.82 -57.58
CA ALA A 193 27.95 12.59 -56.50
C ALA A 193 28.67 12.33 -55.17
N PRO A 194 29.08 13.39 -54.43
CA PRO A 194 29.76 13.22 -53.16
C PRO A 194 28.81 12.66 -52.10
N VAL A 195 29.29 11.67 -51.35
CA VAL A 195 28.56 11.04 -50.23
C VAL A 195 29.48 10.85 -49.04
N VAL A 196 28.91 10.93 -47.84
CA VAL A 196 29.62 10.64 -46.59
C VAL A 196 29.56 9.15 -46.32
N CYS A 197 30.73 8.52 -46.13
CA CYS A 197 30.88 7.11 -45.80
C CYS A 197 31.15 6.93 -44.31
N PHE A 198 30.71 5.80 -43.76
CA PHE A 198 30.82 5.45 -42.35
C PHE A 198 31.48 4.08 -42.17
N HIS A 199 32.02 3.85 -40.98
CA HIS A 199 32.45 2.53 -40.55
C HIS A 199 31.27 1.58 -40.34
N ALA A 200 31.51 0.27 -40.38
CA ALA A 200 30.45 -0.76 -40.34
C ALA A 200 29.54 -0.65 -39.09
N ASP A 201 30.11 -0.30 -37.94
CA ASP A 201 29.40 -0.19 -36.66
C ASP A 201 28.73 1.17 -36.41
N HIS A 202 28.73 2.06 -37.41
CA HIS A 202 28.23 3.41 -37.23
C HIS A 202 26.73 3.44 -36.96
N VAL A 203 26.30 4.36 -36.08
CA VAL A 203 24.89 4.45 -35.62
C VAL A 203 23.90 4.73 -36.76
N VAL A 204 24.34 5.40 -37.84
CA VAL A 204 23.53 5.64 -39.04
C VAL A 204 23.19 4.34 -39.75
N LEU A 205 24.15 3.42 -39.86
CA LEU A 205 23.94 2.13 -40.53
C LEU A 205 23.05 1.23 -39.68
N ARG A 206 23.30 1.16 -38.37
CA ARG A 206 22.43 0.45 -37.41
C ARG A 206 20.99 0.98 -37.44
N ALA A 207 20.83 2.30 -37.51
CA ALA A 207 19.52 2.93 -37.65
C ALA A 207 18.83 2.58 -38.98
N GLN A 208 19.57 2.50 -40.08
CA GLN A 208 19.04 2.09 -41.38
C GLN A 208 18.65 0.60 -41.40
N GLU A 209 19.46 -0.27 -40.81
CA GLU A 209 19.16 -1.71 -40.64
C GLU A 209 17.89 -1.92 -39.83
N LEU A 210 17.77 -1.23 -38.70
CA LEU A 210 16.59 -1.33 -37.84
C LEU A 210 15.34 -0.75 -38.52
N ALA A 211 15.46 0.37 -39.25
CA ALA A 211 14.36 0.91 -40.05
C ALA A 211 13.87 -0.07 -41.12
N ASN A 212 14.79 -0.74 -41.82
CA ASN A 212 14.43 -1.80 -42.78
C ASN A 212 13.75 -2.99 -42.07
N THR A 213 14.30 -3.42 -40.94
CA THR A 213 13.73 -4.51 -40.12
C THR A 213 12.29 -4.21 -39.69
N VAL A 214 12.01 -2.98 -39.24
CA VAL A 214 10.66 -2.53 -38.89
C VAL A 214 9.75 -2.49 -40.12
N VAL A 215 10.25 -2.07 -41.28
CA VAL A 215 9.49 -2.07 -42.54
C VAL A 215 9.15 -3.49 -43.00
N ASP A 216 9.96 -4.48 -42.66
CA ASP A 216 9.83 -5.87 -43.13
C ASP A 216 9.09 -6.78 -42.14
N THR A 217 9.15 -6.49 -40.85
CA THR A 217 8.51 -7.29 -39.78
C THR A 217 7.12 -6.76 -39.41
N ASP A 218 6.11 -7.61 -39.22
CA ASP A 218 4.75 -7.17 -38.82
C ASP A 218 4.70 -6.56 -37.42
N VAL A 219 5.41 -7.19 -36.50
CA VAL A 219 5.47 -6.82 -35.10
C VAL A 219 6.95 -6.79 -34.69
N PRO A 220 7.66 -5.68 -34.92
CA PRO A 220 9.06 -5.57 -34.56
C PRO A 220 9.22 -5.62 -33.02
N ALA A 221 10.23 -6.36 -32.56
CA ALA A 221 10.57 -6.50 -31.15
C ALA A 221 11.99 -5.95 -30.92
N PHE A 222 12.08 -4.80 -30.27
CA PHE A 222 13.33 -4.18 -29.80
C PHE A 222 13.03 -3.12 -28.74
N GLY A 223 13.96 -2.92 -27.81
CA GLY A 223 13.91 -1.84 -26.83
C GLY A 223 12.58 -1.80 -26.07
N ILE A 224 11.93 -0.63 -26.02
CA ILE A 224 10.68 -0.44 -25.27
C ILE A 224 9.48 -1.21 -25.84
N TYR A 225 9.62 -1.82 -27.01
CA TYR A 225 8.56 -2.63 -27.64
C TYR A 225 8.66 -4.13 -27.31
N GLU A 226 9.76 -4.61 -26.72
CA GLU A 226 9.89 -6.02 -26.34
C GLU A 226 8.80 -6.48 -25.36
N PRO A 227 8.50 -5.75 -24.27
CA PRO A 227 7.47 -6.18 -23.32
C PRO A 227 6.06 -6.04 -23.90
N TRP A 228 5.85 -5.07 -24.80
CA TRP A 228 4.53 -4.74 -25.34
C TRP A 228 4.58 -4.54 -26.86
N PRO A 229 4.55 -5.66 -27.61
CA PRO A 229 4.71 -5.64 -29.05
C PRO A 229 3.70 -4.71 -29.74
N GLN A 230 4.19 -3.90 -30.69
CA GLN A 230 3.36 -2.96 -31.46
C GLN A 230 3.38 -3.32 -32.94
N PRO A 231 2.27 -3.13 -33.68
CA PRO A 231 2.28 -3.27 -35.14
C PRO A 231 3.29 -2.31 -35.77
N ARG A 232 3.98 -2.74 -36.83
CA ARG A 232 5.01 -1.93 -37.51
C ARG A 232 4.58 -0.51 -37.83
N ILE A 233 3.32 -0.31 -38.21
CA ILE A 233 2.81 1.01 -38.59
C ILE A 233 2.77 1.99 -37.41
N LYS A 234 2.58 1.47 -36.19
CA LYS A 234 2.66 2.25 -34.94
C LYS A 234 4.10 2.63 -34.64
N VAL A 235 5.02 1.67 -34.75
CA VAL A 235 6.45 1.92 -34.55
C VAL A 235 7.00 2.94 -35.55
N LEU A 236 6.64 2.84 -36.83
CA LEU A 236 6.99 3.86 -37.83
C LEU A 236 6.37 5.22 -37.51
N ALA A 237 5.13 5.27 -37.02
CA ALA A 237 4.51 6.52 -36.59
C ALA A 237 5.25 7.14 -35.40
N ASP A 238 5.76 6.32 -34.48
CA ASP A 238 6.54 6.73 -33.32
C ASP A 238 7.91 7.29 -33.72
N ILE A 239 8.64 6.59 -34.60
CA ILE A 239 9.91 7.07 -35.16
C ILE A 239 9.70 8.44 -35.82
N ARG A 240 8.69 8.57 -36.68
CA ARG A 240 8.38 9.85 -37.33
C ARG A 240 8.04 10.94 -36.32
N ALA A 241 7.28 10.62 -35.27
CA ALA A 241 6.88 11.59 -34.26
C ALA A 241 8.09 12.21 -33.57
N ILE A 242 9.04 11.38 -33.11
CA ILE A 242 10.27 11.84 -32.46
C ILE A 242 11.16 12.56 -33.46
N ALA A 243 11.38 11.98 -34.66
CA ALA A 243 12.19 12.58 -35.71
C ALA A 243 11.68 13.97 -36.11
N GLY A 244 10.36 14.09 -36.35
CA GLY A 244 9.73 15.34 -36.72
C GLY A 244 9.81 16.41 -35.63
N ARG A 245 9.76 16.02 -34.35
CA ARG A 245 9.94 16.93 -33.21
C ARG A 245 11.38 17.39 -33.09
N THR A 246 12.32 16.45 -33.16
CA THR A 246 13.77 16.69 -33.13
C THR A 246 14.15 17.73 -34.19
N LEU A 247 13.76 17.49 -35.44
CA LEU A 247 14.07 18.38 -36.56
C LEU A 247 13.40 19.76 -36.48
N ALA A 248 12.28 19.88 -35.75
CA ALA A 248 11.56 21.14 -35.61
C ALA A 248 12.07 22.00 -34.44
N TYR A 249 12.60 21.39 -33.39
CA TYR A 249 12.86 22.09 -32.12
C TYR A 249 14.28 21.96 -31.58
N ALA A 250 15.11 21.02 -32.04
CA ALA A 250 16.49 20.93 -31.60
C ALA A 250 17.29 22.18 -31.97
N THR A 251 18.19 22.61 -31.09
CA THR A 251 19.24 23.60 -31.35
C THR A 251 20.46 22.93 -32.01
N PRO A 252 21.38 23.71 -32.60
CA PRO A 252 22.70 23.19 -33.00
C PRO A 252 23.45 22.51 -31.84
N ALA A 253 23.42 23.10 -30.64
CA ALA A 253 24.06 22.54 -29.45
C ALA A 253 23.43 21.19 -29.02
N ASP A 254 22.11 21.05 -29.15
CA ASP A 254 21.44 19.76 -28.89
C ASP A 254 21.95 18.68 -29.86
N PHE A 255 22.14 19.01 -31.15
CA PHE A 255 22.67 18.04 -32.10
C PHE A 255 24.11 17.61 -31.75
N GLU A 256 24.97 18.54 -31.35
CA GLU A 256 26.34 18.22 -30.93
C GLU A 256 26.39 17.23 -29.74
N SER A 257 25.38 17.25 -28.87
CA SER A 257 25.32 16.34 -27.71
C SER A 257 24.63 15.00 -27.99
N VAL A 258 23.74 14.92 -28.98
CA VAL A 258 22.86 13.75 -29.17
C VAL A 258 23.27 12.89 -30.38
N ILE A 259 23.96 13.45 -31.38
CA ILE A 259 24.40 12.72 -32.58
C ILE A 259 25.92 12.78 -32.79
N PRO A 260 26.54 11.78 -33.44
CA PRO A 260 27.97 11.80 -33.76
C PRO A 260 28.36 12.98 -34.65
N ALA A 261 29.62 13.43 -34.50
CA ALA A 261 30.16 14.62 -35.18
C ALA A 261 30.11 14.50 -36.71
N ASP A 262 30.44 13.33 -37.27
CA ASP A 262 30.42 13.08 -38.71
C ASP A 262 29.01 13.17 -39.33
N LEU A 263 27.98 12.67 -38.64
CA LEU A 263 26.58 12.85 -39.02
C LEU A 263 26.14 14.31 -38.85
N HIS A 264 26.58 14.98 -37.78
CA HIS A 264 26.27 16.38 -37.56
C HIS A 264 26.85 17.27 -38.67
N ASP A 265 28.11 17.03 -39.08
CA ASP A 265 28.76 17.73 -40.18
C ASP A 265 28.04 17.48 -41.51
N ALA A 266 27.68 16.24 -41.81
CA ALA A 266 26.88 15.90 -42.99
C ALA A 266 25.51 16.62 -42.99
N TYR A 267 24.91 16.78 -41.80
CA TYR A 267 23.66 17.52 -41.64
C TYR A 267 23.83 19.04 -41.76
N ARG A 268 24.96 19.60 -41.32
CA ARG A 268 25.28 21.03 -41.43
C ARG A 268 25.57 21.46 -42.86
N LEU A 269 26.27 20.63 -43.64
CA LEU A 269 26.62 20.88 -45.04
C LEU A 269 25.43 20.80 -46.00
N ASN A 270 24.21 20.63 -45.48
CA ASN A 270 23.03 20.40 -46.28
C ASN A 270 22.51 21.70 -46.93
N PRO A 271 22.35 21.75 -48.27
CA PRO A 271 21.97 22.97 -49.00
C PRO A 271 20.62 23.58 -48.58
N GLU A 272 19.72 22.81 -47.96
CA GLU A 272 18.42 23.32 -47.52
C GLU A 272 18.48 24.32 -46.37
N ARG A 273 19.62 24.42 -45.67
CA ARG A 273 19.86 25.45 -44.65
C ARG A 273 20.49 26.73 -45.19
N ALA A 274 20.95 26.77 -46.45
CA ALA A 274 21.46 27.99 -47.05
C ALA A 274 20.28 28.98 -47.27
N PRO A 275 20.41 30.27 -46.90
CA PRO A 275 19.39 31.26 -47.20
C PRO A 275 19.23 31.36 -48.72
N ALA A 276 18.06 30.96 -49.22
CA ALA A 276 17.79 30.89 -50.65
C ALA A 276 17.98 32.27 -51.30
N TRP A 277 19.04 32.41 -52.10
CA TRP A 277 19.07 33.43 -53.14
C TRP A 277 18.00 33.06 -54.18
N SER A 278 17.10 34.01 -54.44
CA SER A 278 15.98 33.99 -55.40
C SER A 278 14.65 33.29 -54.96
N GLY A 279 13.70 34.13 -54.54
CA GLY A 279 12.40 34.24 -55.25
C GLY A 279 11.22 33.37 -54.83
N ALA A 280 11.38 32.26 -54.11
CA ALA A 280 10.22 31.47 -53.67
C ALA A 280 10.37 30.97 -52.23
N ARG A 281 9.73 31.65 -51.27
CA ARG A 281 9.47 31.14 -49.92
C ARG A 281 8.67 29.83 -50.04
N ARG A 282 9.34 28.68 -50.20
CA ARG A 282 8.71 27.38 -49.98
C ARG A 282 8.31 27.35 -48.51
N ALA A 283 7.01 27.24 -48.25
CA ALA A 283 6.47 27.01 -46.92
C ALA A 283 7.30 25.90 -46.26
N VAL A 284 7.92 26.22 -45.12
CA VAL A 284 8.71 25.28 -44.31
C VAL A 284 7.87 24.02 -44.13
N THR A 285 8.30 22.94 -44.77
CA THR A 285 7.61 21.65 -44.62
C THR A 285 7.75 21.26 -43.16
N LYS A 286 6.63 21.17 -42.42
CA LYS A 286 6.67 20.70 -41.03
C LYS A 286 7.33 19.31 -41.04
N PRO A 287 8.50 19.09 -40.41
CA PRO A 287 9.30 17.86 -40.60
C PRO A 287 8.58 16.56 -40.25
N GLY A 288 7.54 16.61 -39.41
CA GLY A 288 6.67 15.46 -39.09
C GLY A 288 5.52 15.19 -40.07
N LEU A 289 5.27 16.04 -41.08
CA LEU A 289 4.20 15.87 -42.06
C LEU A 289 4.63 15.12 -43.33
N ALA A 290 5.92 15.09 -43.65
CA ALA A 290 6.45 14.38 -44.81
C ALA A 290 7.90 13.98 -44.53
N ALA A 291 8.39 12.95 -45.22
CA ALA A 291 9.80 12.58 -45.11
C ALA A 291 10.71 13.76 -45.50
N PRO A 292 11.82 13.99 -44.77
CA PRO A 292 12.83 14.95 -45.14
C PRO A 292 13.28 14.71 -46.57
N THR A 293 13.47 15.81 -47.27
CA THR A 293 13.99 15.83 -48.63
C THR A 293 15.37 15.21 -48.68
N THR A 294 16.25 15.50 -47.72
CA THR A 294 17.63 15.01 -47.78
C THR A 294 17.89 13.79 -46.90
N ALA A 295 18.84 12.95 -47.32
CA ALA A 295 19.25 11.75 -46.60
C ALA A 295 19.80 12.07 -45.21
N ALA A 296 20.71 13.04 -45.10
CA ALA A 296 21.29 13.44 -43.82
C ALA A 296 20.24 13.89 -42.80
N THR A 297 19.24 14.68 -43.23
CA THR A 297 18.14 15.13 -42.35
C THR A 297 17.27 13.96 -41.87
N ALA A 298 16.97 13.00 -42.76
CA ALA A 298 16.26 11.79 -42.37
C ALA A 298 17.08 10.94 -41.40
N ALA A 299 18.38 10.76 -41.66
CA ALA A 299 19.30 10.03 -40.80
C ALA A 299 19.35 10.62 -39.39
N VAL A 300 19.52 11.93 -39.24
CA VAL A 300 19.51 12.62 -37.93
C VAL A 300 18.22 12.32 -37.17
N GLY A 301 17.06 12.53 -37.79
CA GLY A 301 15.78 12.31 -37.12
C GLY A 301 15.57 10.86 -36.69
N VAL A 302 15.93 9.89 -37.55
CA VAL A 302 15.75 8.46 -37.27
C VAL A 302 16.76 7.95 -36.23
N VAL A 303 18.03 8.39 -36.28
CA VAL A 303 19.05 8.02 -35.29
C VAL A 303 18.62 8.45 -33.88
N VAL A 304 18.18 9.70 -33.73
CA VAL A 304 17.69 10.21 -32.43
C VAL A 304 16.46 9.43 -31.96
N ALA A 305 15.51 9.17 -32.86
CA ALA A 305 14.30 8.43 -32.52
C ALA A 305 14.61 6.98 -32.08
N LEU A 306 15.46 6.27 -32.80
CA LEU A 306 15.81 4.89 -32.49
C LEU A 306 16.71 4.77 -31.27
N LYS A 307 17.52 5.78 -30.94
CA LYS A 307 18.23 5.84 -29.65
C LYS A 307 17.25 5.78 -28.48
N ALA A 308 16.22 6.63 -28.50
CA ALA A 308 15.21 6.64 -27.45
C ALA A 308 14.36 5.35 -27.43
N LEU A 309 13.83 4.95 -28.59
CA LEU A 309 12.95 3.76 -28.69
C LEU A 309 13.70 2.44 -28.43
N GLY A 310 15.00 2.40 -28.70
CA GLY A 310 15.89 1.26 -28.41
C GLY A 310 16.31 1.14 -26.95
N SER A 311 15.82 2.01 -26.05
CA SER A 311 16.11 1.93 -24.62
C SER A 311 15.50 0.67 -23.99
N LYS A 312 16.10 0.20 -22.90
CA LYS A 312 15.68 -1.02 -22.17
C LYS A 312 14.26 -0.97 -21.61
N ASP A 313 13.79 0.23 -21.24
CA ASP A 313 12.50 0.46 -20.61
C ASP A 313 12.01 1.88 -20.91
N ILE A 314 10.75 2.14 -20.56
CA ILE A 314 10.11 3.45 -20.80
C ILE A 314 10.69 4.58 -19.97
N ALA A 315 11.20 4.30 -18.77
CA ALA A 315 11.83 5.32 -17.94
C ALA A 315 13.08 5.84 -18.65
N ALA A 316 13.95 4.94 -19.10
CA ALA A 316 15.15 5.24 -19.87
C ALA A 316 14.83 5.94 -21.21
N ALA A 317 13.79 5.50 -21.93
CA ALA A 317 13.35 6.19 -23.14
C ALA A 317 12.84 7.61 -22.84
N GLY A 318 12.17 7.82 -21.70
CA GLY A 318 11.77 9.14 -21.23
C GLY A 318 12.96 10.04 -20.93
N ASP A 319 14.03 9.50 -20.34
CA ASP A 319 15.27 10.22 -20.07
C ASP A 319 15.96 10.66 -21.36
N GLU A 320 16.05 9.77 -22.35
CA GLU A 320 16.57 10.07 -23.69
C GLU A 320 15.75 11.12 -24.46
N LEU A 321 14.45 11.25 -24.15
CA LEU A 321 13.56 12.27 -24.74
C LEU A 321 13.47 13.56 -23.92
N ARG A 322 14.00 13.59 -22.69
CA ARG A 322 13.82 14.71 -21.75
C ARG A 322 14.36 16.03 -22.28
N TRP A 323 15.48 15.99 -22.99
CA TRP A 323 16.09 17.19 -23.56
C TRP A 323 15.17 17.88 -24.60
N LEU A 324 14.35 17.12 -25.35
CA LEU A 324 13.37 17.69 -26.27
C LEU A 324 12.27 18.47 -25.54
N VAL A 325 11.95 18.06 -24.31
CA VAL A 325 10.99 18.74 -23.44
C VAL A 325 11.60 20.00 -22.86
N THR A 326 12.82 19.94 -22.31
CA THR A 326 13.53 21.10 -21.74
C THR A 326 13.72 22.18 -22.80
N THR A 327 14.32 21.85 -23.95
CA THR A 327 14.58 22.80 -25.02
C THR A 327 13.29 23.45 -25.55
N ALA A 328 12.20 22.70 -25.64
CA ALA A 328 10.92 23.27 -26.05
C ALA A 328 10.37 24.26 -25.01
N ARG A 329 10.48 23.95 -23.72
CA ARG A 329 10.03 24.83 -22.62
C ARG A 329 10.89 26.09 -22.52
N ASP A 330 12.20 25.97 -22.66
CA ASP A 330 13.14 27.10 -22.63
C ASP A 330 12.86 28.11 -23.75
N ARG A 331 12.32 27.63 -24.88
CA ARG A 331 11.83 28.46 -25.99
C ARG A 331 10.42 29.04 -25.77
N GLY A 332 9.84 28.88 -24.59
CA GLY A 332 8.52 29.39 -24.23
C GLY A 332 7.34 28.54 -24.73
N LEU A 333 7.57 27.32 -25.22
CA LEU A 333 6.47 26.43 -25.60
C LEU A 333 5.90 25.74 -24.36
N ASN A 334 4.56 25.79 -24.22
CA ASN A 334 3.88 25.08 -23.15
C ASN A 334 3.82 23.57 -23.43
N VAL A 335 4.80 22.83 -22.91
CA VAL A 335 4.84 21.36 -22.97
C VAL A 335 4.39 20.78 -21.64
N CYS A 336 3.15 20.27 -21.60
CA CYS A 336 2.58 19.60 -20.44
C CYS A 336 1.96 18.26 -20.85
N PRO A 337 1.66 17.36 -19.90
CA PRO A 337 1.10 16.05 -20.21
C PRO A 337 -0.27 16.09 -20.87
N ALA A 338 -1.02 17.19 -20.78
CA ALA A 338 -2.29 17.33 -21.51
C ALA A 338 -2.09 17.53 -23.02
N ASN A 339 -0.95 18.13 -23.41
CA ASN A 339 -0.60 18.43 -24.79
C ASN A 339 0.52 17.52 -25.32
N ILE A 340 1.01 16.58 -24.51
CA ILE A 340 1.97 15.57 -24.91
C ILE A 340 1.27 14.40 -25.60
N GLY A 341 2.01 13.67 -26.44
CA GLY A 341 1.44 12.86 -27.53
C GLY A 341 1.82 13.44 -28.89
N TRP A 342 3.10 13.79 -29.06
CA TRP A 342 3.60 14.37 -30.31
C TRP A 342 3.37 13.39 -31.46
N GLY A 343 2.59 13.80 -32.46
CA GLY A 343 2.36 13.01 -33.66
C GLY A 343 0.98 12.35 -33.72
N LYS A 344 0.53 12.04 -34.93
CA LYS A 344 -0.75 11.37 -35.18
C LYS A 344 -0.54 9.87 -35.33
N GLY A 345 -1.38 9.09 -34.67
CA GLY A 345 -1.41 7.63 -34.82
C GLY A 345 -0.31 6.90 -34.06
N ILE A 346 0.38 7.57 -33.13
CA ILE A 346 1.43 6.98 -32.28
C ILE A 346 0.91 5.83 -31.41
N SER A 347 1.83 5.01 -30.91
CA SER A 347 1.53 3.93 -29.96
C SER A 347 1.30 4.49 -28.55
N PRO A 348 0.54 3.77 -27.70
CA PRO A 348 0.47 4.10 -26.28
C PRO A 348 1.84 3.99 -25.58
N ILE A 349 2.77 3.21 -26.15
CA ILE A 349 4.12 3.00 -25.61
C ILE A 349 4.96 4.27 -25.74
N LEU A 350 4.96 4.89 -26.92
CA LEU A 350 5.60 6.19 -27.11
C LEU A 350 4.90 7.27 -26.26
N THR A 351 3.58 7.24 -26.14
CA THR A 351 2.88 8.16 -25.23
C THR A 351 3.39 8.01 -23.80
N GLY A 352 3.59 6.80 -23.31
CA GLY A 352 4.20 6.54 -21.99
C GLY A 352 5.63 7.08 -21.86
N ALA A 353 6.48 6.86 -22.86
CA ALA A 353 7.84 7.42 -22.89
C ALA A 353 7.85 8.96 -22.88
N GLN A 354 6.96 9.59 -23.64
CA GLN A 354 6.84 11.04 -23.65
C GLN A 354 6.29 11.58 -22.31
N ILE A 355 5.32 10.91 -21.69
CA ILE A 355 4.83 11.25 -20.34
C ILE A 355 5.97 11.13 -19.32
N SER A 356 6.76 10.05 -19.39
CA SER A 356 7.95 9.85 -18.55
C SER A 356 8.95 10.99 -18.69
N ALA A 357 9.20 11.46 -19.92
CA ALA A 357 10.11 12.57 -20.20
C ALA A 357 9.71 13.89 -19.51
N VAL A 358 8.40 14.16 -19.36
CA VAL A 358 7.90 15.35 -18.66
C VAL A 358 7.81 15.14 -17.15
N GLY A 359 7.75 13.89 -16.68
CA GLY A 359 7.48 13.49 -15.31
C GLY A 359 8.21 14.31 -14.23
N PRO A 360 9.54 14.49 -14.30
CA PRO A 360 10.31 15.26 -13.31
C PRO A 360 9.93 16.74 -13.21
N MET A 361 9.21 17.28 -14.19
CA MET A 361 8.79 18.68 -14.22
C MET A 361 7.33 18.89 -13.83
N LEU A 362 6.67 17.85 -13.34
CA LEU A 362 5.29 17.88 -12.87
C LEU A 362 5.25 18.05 -11.36
N ASN A 363 4.20 18.66 -10.85
CA ASN A 363 3.93 18.63 -9.41
C ASN A 363 3.61 17.18 -8.96
N PRO A 364 3.76 16.85 -7.66
CA PRO A 364 3.52 15.50 -7.13
C PRO A 364 2.17 14.89 -7.50
N SER A 365 1.11 15.71 -7.44
CA SER A 365 -0.24 15.23 -7.72
C SER A 365 -0.37 14.79 -9.18
N ASP A 366 0.21 15.54 -10.12
CA ASP A 366 0.24 15.18 -11.53
C ASP A 366 1.14 13.97 -11.79
N GLN A 367 2.29 13.86 -11.12
CA GLN A 367 3.13 12.66 -11.25
C GLN A 367 2.35 11.39 -10.88
N VAL A 368 1.53 11.42 -9.83
CA VAL A 368 0.64 10.31 -9.45
C VAL A 368 -0.47 10.08 -10.49
N ARG A 369 -1.14 11.15 -10.96
CA ARG A 369 -2.20 11.06 -11.97
C ARG A 369 -1.76 10.39 -13.26
N TYR A 370 -0.56 10.74 -13.73
CA TYR A 370 0.02 10.21 -14.96
C TYR A 370 0.80 8.91 -14.75
N ARG A 371 0.74 8.33 -13.53
CA ARG A 371 1.38 7.05 -13.17
C ARG A 371 2.89 7.06 -13.46
N ILE A 372 3.56 8.18 -13.21
CA ILE A 372 5.00 8.28 -13.38
C ILE A 372 5.69 7.31 -12.42
N GLY A 373 6.65 6.53 -12.93
CA GLY A 373 7.34 5.49 -12.18
C GLY A 373 6.71 4.10 -12.28
N SER A 374 5.55 3.97 -12.93
CA SER A 374 5.03 2.67 -13.36
C SER A 374 5.75 2.18 -14.62
N PRO A 375 5.69 0.87 -14.94
CA PRO A 375 6.24 0.36 -16.19
C PRO A 375 5.69 1.13 -17.40
N LEU A 376 4.37 1.44 -17.40
CA LEU A 376 3.67 2.18 -18.44
C LEU A 376 2.92 3.41 -17.89
N PRO A 377 3.55 4.59 -17.87
CA PRO A 377 2.85 5.84 -17.60
C PRO A 377 1.76 6.11 -18.64
N THR A 378 0.58 6.54 -18.20
CA THR A 378 -0.58 6.73 -19.08
C THR A 378 -1.35 8.00 -18.74
N HIS A 379 -2.09 8.54 -19.71
CA HIS A 379 -3.03 9.62 -19.42
C HIS A 379 -4.14 9.12 -18.47
N PRO A 380 -4.65 10.01 -17.59
CA PRO A 380 -5.82 9.72 -16.77
C PRO A 380 -7.03 9.28 -17.58
N HIS A 381 -7.75 8.28 -17.07
CA HIS A 381 -8.98 7.79 -17.65
C HIS A 381 -10.01 8.92 -17.77
N ARG A 382 -10.79 8.92 -18.87
CA ARG A 382 -11.84 9.93 -19.10
C ARG A 382 -13.13 9.61 -18.34
N GLY A 383 -13.36 8.35 -17.95
CA GLY A 383 -14.58 7.90 -17.28
C GLY A 383 -14.50 7.91 -15.76
N THR A 384 -15.66 7.88 -15.10
CA THR A 384 -15.80 7.84 -13.63
C THR A 384 -16.00 6.43 -13.06
N SER A 385 -16.08 5.41 -13.92
CA SER A 385 -16.35 4.02 -13.48
C SER A 385 -15.22 3.47 -12.60
N HIS A 386 -13.97 3.62 -13.04
CA HIS A 386 -12.78 3.20 -12.26
C HIS A 386 -12.72 3.88 -10.90
N THR A 387 -12.87 5.21 -10.86
CA THR A 387 -12.81 5.98 -9.61
C THR A 387 -13.97 5.66 -8.67
N ALA A 388 -15.17 5.45 -9.21
CA ALA A 388 -16.33 5.04 -8.41
C ALA A 388 -16.15 3.63 -7.83
N GLN A 389 -15.57 2.70 -8.58
CA GLN A 389 -15.25 1.35 -8.10
C GLN A 389 -14.17 1.39 -7.02
N LEU A 390 -13.07 2.12 -7.27
CA LEU A 390 -11.98 2.27 -6.31
C LEU A 390 -12.47 2.90 -5.00
N ALA A 391 -13.30 3.94 -5.06
CA ALA A 391 -13.86 4.57 -3.87
C ALA A 391 -14.76 3.65 -3.02
N ARG A 392 -15.39 2.64 -3.63
CA ARG A 392 -16.13 1.60 -2.89
C ARG A 392 -15.19 0.63 -2.18
N ARG A 393 -14.05 0.32 -2.79
CA ARG A 393 -13.06 -0.65 -2.31
C ARG A 393 -12.07 -0.07 -1.30
N LEU A 394 -11.98 1.25 -1.21
CA LEU A 394 -10.98 1.95 -0.39
C LEU A 394 -11.55 2.44 0.95
N PRO A 395 -10.89 2.15 2.09
CA PRO A 395 -11.22 2.78 3.35
C PRO A 395 -10.85 4.26 3.34
N THR A 396 -11.50 5.05 4.20
CA THR A 396 -11.16 6.47 4.38
C THR A 396 -9.75 6.64 4.91
N MET A 397 -9.37 5.81 5.88
CA MET A 397 -8.02 5.68 6.42
C MET A 397 -7.36 4.46 5.78
N LEU A 398 -6.29 4.66 4.99
CA LEU A 398 -5.57 3.55 4.36
C LEU A 398 -5.13 2.50 5.38
N TRP A 399 -5.05 1.23 4.97
CA TRP A 399 -4.65 0.11 5.81
C TRP A 399 -3.26 0.33 6.43
N PRO A 400 -3.09 0.09 7.74
CA PRO A 400 -1.79 0.25 8.42
C PRO A 400 -0.65 -0.55 7.79
N GLY A 401 -0.92 -1.77 7.31
CA GLY A 401 0.08 -2.60 6.62
C GLY A 401 0.69 -1.95 5.37
N TRP A 402 0.01 -0.96 4.78
CA TRP A 402 0.51 -0.18 3.65
C TRP A 402 0.97 1.23 4.04
N SER A 403 0.33 1.87 5.03
CA SER A 403 0.71 3.22 5.45
C SER A 403 1.96 3.25 6.35
N LEU A 404 2.29 2.14 7.03
CA LEU A 404 3.47 2.06 7.88
C LEU A 404 4.77 2.04 7.08
N PRO A 405 4.94 1.21 6.03
CA PRO A 405 6.11 1.30 5.15
C PRO A 405 6.25 2.65 4.45
N LEU A 406 5.14 3.38 4.26
CA LEU A 406 5.12 4.72 3.67
C LEU A 406 5.25 5.86 4.69
N SER A 407 5.56 5.55 5.95
CA SER A 407 5.72 6.55 7.01
C SER A 407 6.90 7.48 6.73
N ILE A 408 6.70 8.77 6.97
CA ILE A 408 7.73 9.80 6.79
C ILE A 408 7.85 10.64 8.06
N GLN A 409 9.03 11.20 8.29
CA GLN A 409 9.25 12.10 9.41
C GLN A 409 8.35 13.34 9.32
N GLY A 410 7.79 13.77 10.46
CA GLY A 410 6.92 14.94 10.53
C GLY A 410 5.49 14.73 10.01
N CYS A 411 5.10 13.51 9.61
CA CYS A 411 3.72 13.19 9.22
C CYS A 411 3.16 12.04 10.06
N HIS A 412 2.19 12.34 10.93
CA HIS A 412 1.55 11.33 11.77
C HIS A 412 0.58 10.45 10.97
N GLN A 413 0.39 9.19 11.39
CA GLN A 413 -0.53 8.24 10.74
C GLN A 413 -1.98 8.75 10.64
N GLN A 414 -2.41 9.64 11.55
CA GLN A 414 -3.72 10.29 11.50
C GLN A 414 -3.93 11.17 10.25
N GLN A 415 -2.86 11.77 9.74
CA GLN A 415 -2.89 12.58 8.52
C GLN A 415 -2.47 11.76 7.30
N LEU A 416 -1.46 10.89 7.45
CA LEU A 416 -0.91 10.09 6.37
C LEU A 416 -1.91 9.08 5.80
N ARG A 417 -2.59 8.30 6.66
CA ARG A 417 -3.53 7.26 6.21
C ARG A 417 -4.66 7.81 5.34
N PRO A 418 -5.40 8.86 5.74
CA PRO A 418 -6.44 9.40 4.87
C PRO A 418 -5.86 10.14 3.66
N ALA A 419 -4.69 10.76 3.78
CA ALA A 419 -4.02 11.36 2.63
C ALA A 419 -3.66 10.30 1.57
N LEU A 420 -3.10 9.16 1.97
CA LEU A 420 -2.74 8.07 1.04
C LEU A 420 -3.97 7.49 0.35
N SER A 421 -5.10 7.32 1.05
CA SER A 421 -6.36 6.92 0.39
C SER A 421 -6.81 7.94 -0.66
N ILE A 422 -6.69 9.25 -0.37
CA ILE A 422 -7.03 10.30 -1.34
C ILE A 422 -6.05 10.29 -2.53
N ILE A 423 -4.76 10.15 -2.27
CA ILE A 423 -3.71 10.09 -3.30
C ILE A 423 -3.94 8.90 -4.22
N LEU A 424 -4.34 7.74 -3.68
CA LEU A 424 -4.65 6.57 -4.48
C LEU A 424 -5.81 6.82 -5.46
N LEU A 425 -6.84 7.58 -5.06
CA LEU A 425 -7.93 7.99 -5.96
C LEU A 425 -7.48 8.94 -7.09
N LEU A 426 -6.29 9.56 -6.98
CA LEU A 426 -5.71 10.36 -8.05
C LEU A 426 -5.05 9.50 -9.12
N VAL A 427 -4.60 8.29 -8.79
CA VAL A 427 -3.90 7.41 -9.72
C VAL A 427 -4.77 7.17 -10.96
N GLY A 428 -4.27 7.58 -12.12
CA GLY A 428 -5.01 7.45 -13.38
C GLY A 428 -6.33 8.23 -13.44
N SER A 429 -6.53 9.26 -12.61
CA SER A 429 -7.80 10.01 -12.52
C SER A 429 -7.66 11.53 -12.70
N ARG A 430 -8.78 12.18 -13.01
CA ARG A 430 -8.89 13.65 -13.17
C ARG A 430 -9.53 14.34 -11.96
N LEU A 431 -9.72 13.62 -10.84
CA LEU A 431 -10.36 14.18 -9.64
C LEU A 431 -9.49 15.27 -9.02
N SER A 432 -10.07 16.39 -8.57
CA SER A 432 -9.34 17.30 -7.69
C SER A 432 -9.12 16.66 -6.32
N LEU A 433 -8.15 17.16 -5.54
CA LEU A 433 -7.89 16.67 -4.18
C LEU A 433 -9.15 16.74 -3.30
N ASP A 434 -9.90 17.85 -3.36
CA ASP A 434 -11.13 18.00 -2.59
C ASP A 434 -12.27 17.10 -3.08
N ALA A 435 -12.34 16.83 -4.39
CA ALA A 435 -13.32 15.90 -4.93
C ALA A 435 -13.02 14.47 -4.48
N ALA A 436 -11.75 14.06 -4.47
CA ALA A 436 -11.32 12.76 -3.96
C ALA A 436 -11.56 12.64 -2.44
N ALA A 437 -11.25 13.68 -1.65
CA ALA A 437 -11.54 13.73 -0.21
C ALA A 437 -13.02 13.52 0.10
N ARG A 438 -13.92 14.22 -0.62
CA ARG A 438 -15.38 14.07 -0.45
C ARG A 438 -15.88 12.68 -0.82
N LEU A 439 -15.27 12.03 -1.81
CA LEU A 439 -15.73 10.74 -2.32
C LEU A 439 -15.61 9.59 -1.29
N ILE A 440 -14.64 9.69 -0.38
CA ILE A 440 -14.40 8.73 0.70
C ILE A 440 -14.70 9.31 2.08
N GLU A 441 -15.41 10.44 2.16
CA GLU A 441 -15.82 11.06 3.42
C GLU A 441 -14.62 11.32 4.37
N SER A 442 -13.53 11.83 3.79
CA SER A 442 -12.26 12.06 4.50
C SER A 442 -12.37 13.16 5.57
N PRO A 443 -11.70 12.97 6.74
CA PRO A 443 -11.60 13.99 7.78
C PRO A 443 -10.63 15.14 7.43
N ILE A 444 -9.81 14.98 6.38
CA ILE A 444 -8.84 15.98 5.92
C ILE A 444 -9.21 16.54 4.55
N GLU A 445 -8.92 17.82 4.35
CA GLU A 445 -9.19 18.57 3.12
C GLU A 445 -8.02 18.49 2.13
N GLY A 446 -8.25 18.90 0.87
CA GLY A 446 -7.27 18.78 -0.20
C GLY A 446 -5.97 19.54 0.06
N HIS A 447 -6.00 20.67 0.77
CA HIS A 447 -4.79 21.43 1.12
C HIS A 447 -3.86 20.62 2.04
N ALA A 448 -4.41 19.87 3.00
CA ALA A 448 -3.64 19.01 3.90
C ALA A 448 -3.04 17.83 3.14
N VAL A 449 -3.78 17.25 2.19
CA VAL A 449 -3.25 16.19 1.31
C VAL A 449 -2.13 16.69 0.42
N SER A 450 -2.26 17.91 -0.13
CA SER A 450 -1.21 18.56 -0.91
C SER A 450 0.08 18.70 -0.09
N ARG A 451 -0.03 19.08 1.19
CA ARG A 451 1.11 19.14 2.11
C ARG A 451 1.75 17.76 2.33
N VAL A 452 0.95 16.71 2.52
CA VAL A 452 1.48 15.34 2.65
C VAL A 452 2.19 14.89 1.38
N LEU A 453 1.62 15.17 0.20
CA LEU A 453 2.27 14.89 -1.10
C LEU A 453 3.63 15.58 -1.25
N GLN A 454 3.75 16.84 -0.81
CA GLN A 454 5.04 17.54 -0.81
C GLN A 454 6.06 16.88 0.12
N LEU A 455 5.64 16.43 1.31
CA LEU A 455 6.53 15.72 2.23
C LEU A 455 6.97 14.36 1.69
N LEU A 456 6.09 13.67 0.96
CA LEU A 456 6.41 12.41 0.26
C LEU A 456 7.37 12.65 -0.92
N GLU A 457 7.19 13.73 -1.68
CA GLU A 457 8.09 14.12 -2.79
C GLU A 457 9.50 14.43 -2.31
N GLN A 458 9.65 15.00 -1.12
CA GLN A 458 10.95 15.31 -0.52
C GLN A 458 11.78 14.08 -0.15
N GLN A 459 11.19 12.87 -0.16
CA GLN A 459 11.92 11.64 0.11
C GLN A 459 12.72 11.20 -1.12
N GLU A 460 13.95 10.72 -0.91
CA GLU A 460 14.77 10.15 -1.98
C GLU A 460 14.09 8.93 -2.65
N THR A 461 13.25 8.23 -1.89
CA THR A 461 12.48 7.06 -2.33
C THR A 461 11.15 7.41 -3.03
N TRP A 462 10.92 8.65 -3.45
CA TRP A 462 9.66 9.09 -4.07
C TRP A 462 9.26 8.28 -5.32
N SER A 463 10.22 7.81 -6.13
CA SER A 463 9.95 6.86 -7.23
C SER A 463 9.29 5.56 -6.73
N ASN A 464 9.80 4.99 -5.65
CA ASN A 464 9.31 3.75 -5.06
C ASN A 464 7.94 3.95 -4.38
N ILE A 465 7.72 5.09 -3.73
CA ILE A 465 6.42 5.46 -3.15
C ILE A 465 5.35 5.52 -4.25
N ARG A 466 5.63 6.19 -5.38
CA ARG A 466 4.71 6.21 -6.53
C ARG A 466 4.46 4.83 -7.09
N ALA A 467 5.50 4.01 -7.24
CA ALA A 467 5.38 2.63 -7.73
C ALA A 467 4.48 1.80 -6.80
N ALA A 468 4.62 1.91 -5.48
CA ALA A 468 3.76 1.24 -4.50
C ALA A 468 2.29 1.64 -4.66
N LEU A 469 2.00 2.94 -4.80
CA LEU A 469 0.64 3.45 -5.01
C LEU A 469 0.04 2.95 -6.33
N VAL A 470 0.82 2.93 -7.42
CA VAL A 470 0.34 2.42 -8.70
C VAL A 470 0.10 0.91 -8.65
N ARG A 471 0.98 0.12 -8.03
CA ARG A 471 0.78 -1.33 -7.83
C ARG A 471 -0.48 -1.62 -7.02
N MET A 472 -0.77 -0.81 -6.00
CA MET A 472 -2.00 -0.93 -5.22
C MET A 472 -3.24 -0.63 -6.08
N ASP A 473 -3.24 0.46 -6.85
CA ASP A 473 -4.36 0.80 -7.75
C ASP A 473 -4.62 -0.32 -8.77
N GLU A 474 -3.56 -0.85 -9.39
CA GLU A 474 -3.66 -1.96 -10.34
C GLU A 474 -4.24 -3.22 -9.69
N TYR A 475 -3.78 -3.59 -8.49
CA TYR A 475 -4.30 -4.74 -7.75
C TYR A 475 -5.77 -4.54 -7.38
N LEU A 476 -6.12 -3.37 -6.82
CA LEU A 476 -7.48 -3.04 -6.43
C LEU A 476 -8.42 -2.94 -7.63
N ALA A 477 -7.93 -2.65 -8.84
CA ALA A 477 -8.72 -2.65 -10.05
C ALA A 477 -9.00 -4.07 -10.55
N ALA A 478 -7.97 -4.91 -10.60
CA ALA A 478 -8.01 -6.24 -11.18
C ALA A 478 -8.67 -7.31 -10.28
N GLN A 479 -8.50 -7.20 -8.97
CA GLN A 479 -8.92 -8.25 -8.03
C GLN A 479 -10.27 -7.98 -7.36
N HIS A 480 -10.90 -9.04 -6.87
CA HIS A 480 -12.08 -8.92 -6.02
C HIS A 480 -11.68 -8.44 -4.63
N VAL A 481 -12.28 -7.34 -4.19
CA VAL A 481 -12.14 -6.79 -2.83
C VAL A 481 -13.39 -7.18 -2.04
N PRO A 482 -13.25 -7.92 -0.93
CA PRO A 482 -14.40 -8.49 -0.24
C PRO A 482 -15.20 -7.45 0.57
N ILE A 483 -14.63 -6.28 0.86
CA ILE A 483 -15.29 -5.24 1.66
C ILE A 483 -15.77 -4.08 0.79
N ASP A 484 -17.06 -3.72 0.87
CA ASP A 484 -17.57 -2.45 0.34
C ASP A 484 -17.52 -1.36 1.42
N TYR A 485 -16.41 -0.62 1.46
CA TYR A 485 -16.20 0.46 2.42
C TYR A 485 -17.17 1.63 2.23
N LYS A 486 -17.68 1.87 1.01
CA LYS A 486 -18.72 2.90 0.82
C LYS A 486 -20.00 2.52 1.53
N ARG A 487 -20.36 1.24 1.55
CA ARG A 487 -21.48 0.72 2.35
C ARG A 487 -21.17 0.83 3.85
N ARG A 488 -19.98 0.42 4.30
CA ARG A 488 -19.62 0.47 5.73
C ARG A 488 -19.61 1.86 6.34
N ARG A 489 -19.19 2.88 5.59
CA ARG A 489 -19.24 4.29 6.03
C ARG A 489 -20.65 4.78 6.36
N ARG A 490 -21.67 4.22 5.71
CA ARG A 490 -23.08 4.62 5.82
C ARG A 490 -23.91 3.74 6.74
N LEU A 491 -23.28 2.77 7.39
CA LEU A 491 -23.94 1.87 8.35
C LEU A 491 -24.31 2.64 9.64
N ASP A 492 -25.38 2.23 10.31
CA ASP A 492 -25.74 2.83 11.60
C ASP A 492 -24.88 2.24 12.72
N TRP A 493 -23.95 3.06 13.21
CA TRP A 493 -22.99 2.65 14.24
C TRP A 493 -23.51 2.84 15.66
N ASN A 494 -24.71 3.40 15.89
CA ASN A 494 -25.19 3.71 17.23
C ASN A 494 -25.41 2.47 18.12
N THR A 495 -25.60 1.31 17.52
CA THR A 495 -25.86 0.03 18.21
C THR A 495 -24.61 -0.81 18.40
N LEU A 496 -23.44 -0.38 17.91
CA LEU A 496 -22.19 -1.15 18.01
C LEU A 496 -21.77 -1.30 19.48
N MET A 497 -21.68 -2.56 19.93
CA MET A 497 -21.19 -3.01 21.24
C MET A 497 -21.77 -2.27 22.46
N PRO A 498 -23.02 -2.57 22.85
CA PRO A 498 -23.62 -2.08 24.09
C PRO A 498 -22.77 -2.43 25.33
N ASP A 499 -22.88 -1.63 26.40
CA ASP A 499 -22.09 -1.83 27.64
C ASP A 499 -22.25 -3.22 28.25
N LYS A 500 -23.44 -3.81 28.13
CA LYS A 500 -23.71 -5.18 28.60
C LYS A 500 -22.88 -6.22 27.84
N VAL A 501 -22.73 -6.04 26.52
CA VAL A 501 -21.94 -6.92 25.65
C VAL A 501 -20.46 -6.77 25.97
N TRP A 502 -19.94 -5.54 26.08
CA TRP A 502 -18.55 -5.31 26.50
C TRP A 502 -18.24 -5.94 27.86
N ALA A 503 -19.15 -5.78 28.83
CA ALA A 503 -19.00 -6.39 30.15
C ALA A 503 -18.99 -7.92 30.07
N GLN A 504 -19.78 -8.53 29.17
CA GLN A 504 -19.78 -9.96 28.91
C GLN A 504 -18.45 -10.42 28.29
N ILE A 505 -17.99 -9.76 27.23
CA ILE A 505 -16.70 -10.05 26.58
C ILE A 505 -15.55 -9.94 27.60
N CYS A 506 -15.56 -8.93 28.47
CA CYS A 506 -14.55 -8.76 29.51
C CYS A 506 -14.54 -9.93 30.52
N ARG A 507 -15.71 -10.45 30.90
CA ARG A 507 -15.81 -11.63 31.78
C ARG A 507 -15.30 -12.87 31.07
N ASP A 508 -15.75 -13.08 29.85
CA ASP A 508 -15.44 -14.25 29.02
C ASP A 508 -13.99 -14.34 28.58
N THR A 509 -13.26 -13.23 28.66
CA THR A 509 -11.84 -13.15 28.29
C THR A 509 -10.95 -12.84 29.50
N ALA A 510 -11.52 -12.83 30.71
CA ALA A 510 -10.86 -12.39 31.94
C ALA A 510 -10.18 -11.00 31.86
N THR A 511 -10.67 -10.12 30.98
CA THR A 511 -10.14 -8.78 30.77
C THR A 511 -10.56 -7.84 31.92
N PRO A 512 -9.62 -7.09 32.54
CA PRO A 512 -9.96 -6.13 33.60
C PRO A 512 -10.72 -4.90 33.08
N GLY A 513 -11.69 -4.43 33.86
CA GLY A 513 -12.30 -3.10 33.67
C GLY A 513 -13.55 -3.06 32.77
N PRO A 514 -14.70 -3.59 33.23
CA PRO A 514 -16.00 -3.41 32.56
C PRO A 514 -16.56 -1.97 32.69
N VAL A 515 -15.70 -0.99 32.97
CA VAL A 515 -16.08 0.42 33.18
C VAL A 515 -16.53 1.03 31.86
N SER A 516 -17.58 1.84 31.88
CA SER A 516 -18.15 2.52 30.70
C SER A 516 -17.12 3.31 29.89
N ALA A 517 -16.13 3.92 30.54
CA ALA A 517 -15.04 4.63 29.87
C ALA A 517 -14.19 3.72 28.97
N ARG A 518 -13.91 2.47 29.39
CA ARG A 518 -13.14 1.50 28.59
C ARG A 518 -14.00 0.86 27.49
N ALA A 519 -15.28 0.64 27.77
CA ALA A 519 -16.26 0.21 26.77
C ALA A 519 -16.33 1.19 25.59
N LYS A 520 -16.31 2.50 25.90
CA LYS A 520 -16.27 3.57 24.90
C LYS A 520 -15.01 3.51 24.02
N ILE A 521 -13.84 3.32 24.62
CA ILE A 521 -12.57 3.20 23.87
C ILE A 521 -12.60 1.98 22.96
N ALA A 522 -13.02 0.83 23.47
CA ALA A 522 -13.15 -0.41 22.70
C ALA A 522 -14.15 -0.28 21.53
N ARG A 523 -15.27 0.43 21.75
CA ARG A 523 -16.26 0.77 20.72
C ARG A 523 -15.65 1.62 19.61
N CYS A 524 -14.91 2.66 19.96
CA CYS A 524 -14.26 3.54 18.98
C CYS A 524 -13.13 2.83 18.22
N PHE A 525 -12.40 1.93 18.88
CA PHE A 525 -11.41 1.06 18.24
C PHE A 525 -12.07 0.12 17.20
N LEU A 526 -13.14 -0.59 17.58
CA LEU A 526 -13.90 -1.44 16.65
C LEU A 526 -14.52 -0.63 15.50
N PHE A 527 -15.06 0.56 15.79
CA PHE A 527 -15.60 1.44 14.76
C PHE A 527 -14.55 1.78 13.70
N GLU A 528 -13.35 2.21 14.12
CA GLU A 528 -12.28 2.55 13.17
C GLU A 528 -11.85 1.34 12.34
N ARG A 529 -11.70 0.18 12.99
CA ARG A 529 -11.33 -1.08 12.34
C ARG A 529 -12.35 -1.55 11.30
N LEU A 530 -13.64 -1.46 11.60
CA LEU A 530 -14.70 -1.97 10.73
C LEU A 530 -15.10 -0.99 9.63
N SER A 531 -15.26 0.30 9.96
CA SER A 531 -15.71 1.33 9.01
C SER A 531 -14.59 1.84 8.10
N GLY A 532 -13.34 1.79 8.56
CA GLY A 532 -12.22 2.48 7.93
C GLY A 532 -12.22 4.01 8.10
N LEU A 533 -13.12 4.55 8.94
CA LEU A 533 -13.18 5.97 9.33
C LEU A 533 -12.37 6.20 10.61
N PRO A 534 -11.83 7.41 10.86
CA PRO A 534 -11.11 7.69 12.10
C PRO A 534 -12.04 7.59 13.32
N ALA A 535 -11.54 7.07 14.44
CA ALA A 535 -12.32 6.94 15.68
C ALA A 535 -12.97 8.25 16.17
N SER A 536 -12.41 9.41 15.82
CA SER A 536 -12.93 10.73 16.19
C SER A 536 -14.28 11.07 15.55
N VAL A 537 -14.65 10.46 14.42
CA VAL A 537 -15.96 10.69 13.78
C VAL A 537 -17.04 9.71 14.24
N SER A 538 -16.69 8.74 15.09
CA SER A 538 -17.67 7.81 15.64
C SER A 538 -18.72 8.54 16.51
N PRO A 539 -19.93 7.98 16.72
CA PRO A 539 -20.97 8.59 17.55
C PRO A 539 -20.53 8.89 19.00
N TRP A 540 -19.54 8.14 19.49
CA TRP A 540 -18.97 8.33 20.82
C TRP A 540 -17.61 9.03 20.78
N GLY A 541 -17.08 9.32 19.60
CA GLY A 541 -15.77 9.93 19.40
C GLY A 541 -15.67 11.31 20.04
N ASN A 542 -14.44 11.75 20.29
CA ASN A 542 -14.14 13.16 20.49
C ASN A 542 -12.83 13.49 19.77
N THR A 543 -12.54 14.79 19.67
CA THR A 543 -11.34 15.29 18.98
C THR A 543 -10.16 15.56 19.93
N THR A 544 -10.24 15.22 21.23
CA THR A 544 -9.18 15.55 22.19
C THR A 544 -7.97 14.63 22.03
N ALA A 545 -6.75 15.17 22.18
CA ALA A 545 -5.52 14.39 22.03
C ALA A 545 -5.43 13.18 22.99
N PRO A 546 -5.78 13.29 24.29
CA PRO A 546 -5.73 12.15 25.20
C PRO A 546 -6.65 10.99 24.79
N PHE A 547 -7.85 11.30 24.31
CA PHE A 547 -8.79 10.28 23.85
C PHE A 547 -8.27 9.53 22.62
N ARG A 548 -7.72 10.26 21.64
CA ARG A 548 -7.12 9.62 20.46
C ARG A 548 -5.98 8.68 20.84
N THR A 549 -5.12 9.11 21.76
CA THR A 549 -4.06 8.26 22.30
C THR A 549 -4.62 7.02 22.98
N HIS A 550 -5.64 7.15 23.81
CA HIS A 550 -6.27 5.99 24.47
C HIS A 550 -6.89 4.98 23.49
N VAL A 551 -7.47 5.44 22.38
CA VAL A 551 -8.00 4.55 21.33
C VAL A 551 -6.86 3.89 20.55
N ALA A 552 -5.85 4.66 20.14
CA ALA A 552 -4.68 4.13 19.42
C ALA A 552 -3.87 3.14 20.28
N ASP A 553 -3.84 3.34 21.59
CA ASP A 553 -3.15 2.50 22.56
C ASP A 553 -3.99 1.32 23.05
N PHE A 554 -5.22 1.14 22.56
CA PHE A 554 -6.07 0.02 22.91
C PHE A 554 -5.44 -1.36 22.62
N PRO A 555 -4.68 -1.56 21.52
CA PRO A 555 -4.01 -2.82 21.22
C PRO A 555 -3.11 -3.36 22.33
N GLN A 556 -2.53 -2.49 23.18
CA GLN A 556 -1.71 -2.92 24.32
C GLN A 556 -2.48 -3.78 25.35
N TYR A 557 -3.81 -3.69 25.33
CA TYR A 557 -4.69 -4.41 26.24
C TYR A 557 -5.32 -5.65 25.61
N LEU A 558 -5.11 -5.85 24.31
CA LEU A 558 -5.54 -7.07 23.63
C LEU A 558 -4.73 -8.26 24.14
N ASN A 559 -5.41 -9.39 24.16
CA ASN A 559 -4.84 -10.72 24.31
C ASN A 559 -5.53 -11.60 23.26
N PRO A 560 -4.98 -12.78 22.93
CA PRO A 560 -5.53 -13.63 21.89
C PRO A 560 -7.03 -13.94 22.08
N GLU A 561 -7.48 -14.14 23.33
CA GLU A 561 -8.88 -14.41 23.63
C GLU A 561 -9.78 -13.20 23.42
N LEU A 562 -9.34 -12.01 23.85
CA LEU A 562 -10.08 -10.76 23.67
C LEU A 562 -10.16 -10.36 22.20
N ALA A 563 -9.06 -10.49 21.45
CA ALA A 563 -9.04 -10.19 20.02
C ALA A 563 -10.03 -11.08 19.27
N ARG A 564 -9.99 -12.40 19.52
CA ARG A 564 -10.95 -13.35 18.93
C ARG A 564 -12.40 -13.03 19.30
N ALA A 565 -12.68 -12.72 20.56
CA ALA A 565 -14.03 -12.38 20.99
C ALA A 565 -14.56 -11.08 20.35
N LEU A 566 -13.68 -10.10 20.12
CA LEU A 566 -14.02 -8.87 19.40
C LEU A 566 -14.26 -9.12 17.91
N ASP A 567 -13.47 -10.00 17.30
CA ASP A 567 -13.64 -10.40 15.90
C ASP A 567 -14.92 -11.22 15.68
N ASP A 568 -15.23 -12.16 16.58
CA ASP A 568 -16.48 -12.92 16.57
C ASP A 568 -17.69 -11.97 16.70
N TYR A 569 -17.63 -11.02 17.63
CA TYR A 569 -18.68 -10.00 17.78
C TYR A 569 -18.80 -9.09 16.56
N ALA A 570 -17.69 -8.68 15.95
CA ALA A 570 -17.71 -7.88 14.74
C ALA A 570 -18.42 -8.61 13.58
N GLY A 571 -18.18 -9.92 13.43
CA GLY A 571 -18.89 -10.75 12.46
C GLY A 571 -20.39 -10.78 12.70
N ILE A 572 -20.83 -10.96 13.95
CA ILE A 572 -22.25 -10.94 14.33
C ILE A 572 -22.87 -9.57 14.03
N PHE A 573 -22.23 -8.48 14.46
CA PHE A 573 -22.72 -7.13 14.22
C PHE A 573 -22.87 -6.81 12.73
N LEU A 574 -21.91 -7.22 11.91
CA LEU A 574 -21.99 -7.06 10.46
C LEU A 574 -23.12 -7.91 9.86
N ALA A 575 -23.28 -9.16 10.29
CA ALA A 575 -24.37 -10.03 9.85
C ALA A 575 -25.76 -9.48 10.20
N ASP A 576 -25.94 -8.96 11.43
CA ASP A 576 -27.19 -8.33 11.89
C ASP A 576 -27.57 -7.09 11.05
N ASN A 577 -26.57 -6.41 10.48
CA ASN A 577 -26.75 -5.29 9.56
C ASN A 577 -26.80 -5.71 8.07
N GLY A 578 -26.97 -7.00 7.78
CA GLY A 578 -27.10 -7.53 6.42
C GLY A 578 -25.77 -7.70 5.66
N ILE A 579 -24.64 -7.73 6.36
CA ILE A 579 -23.27 -7.84 5.82
C ILE A 579 -22.61 -9.13 6.33
N GLY A 580 -23.25 -10.29 6.13
CA GLY A 580 -22.74 -11.58 6.63
C GLY A 580 -21.62 -12.23 5.80
N GLN A 581 -21.37 -11.74 4.58
CA GLN A 581 -20.40 -12.33 3.64
C GLN A 581 -19.05 -11.60 3.59
N GLU A 582 -18.95 -10.44 4.26
CA GLU A 582 -17.69 -9.68 4.31
C GLU A 582 -16.89 -10.03 5.57
N PRO A 583 -15.56 -10.14 5.50
CA PRO A 583 -14.72 -10.29 6.68
C PRO A 583 -14.69 -8.98 7.50
N ALA A 584 -14.46 -9.05 8.81
CA ALA A 584 -14.36 -7.87 9.67
C ALA A 584 -13.28 -6.88 9.17
N THR A 585 -12.12 -7.39 8.76
CA THR A 585 -11.00 -6.62 8.19
C THR A 585 -10.43 -7.29 6.96
N TRP A 586 -9.93 -6.50 6.03
CA TRP A 586 -9.20 -6.96 4.85
C TRP A 586 -8.27 -5.85 4.38
N TYR A 587 -7.12 -6.19 3.79
CA TYR A 587 -6.22 -5.27 3.10
C TYR A 587 -5.47 -6.01 1.98
N PRO A 588 -4.90 -5.30 0.99
CA PRO A 588 -4.16 -5.92 -0.11
C PRO A 588 -2.88 -6.61 0.40
N PRO A 589 -2.45 -7.71 -0.24
CA PRO A 589 -1.22 -8.42 0.14
C PRO A 589 0.01 -7.50 0.11
N THR A 590 0.85 -7.56 1.15
CA THR A 590 2.03 -6.69 1.30
C THR A 590 3.19 -7.11 0.41
N GLU A 591 3.15 -8.31 -0.18
CA GLU A 591 4.13 -8.81 -1.16
C GLU A 591 4.21 -7.93 -2.41
N LEU A 592 3.17 -7.13 -2.68
CA LEU A 592 3.18 -6.12 -3.75
C LEU A 592 4.22 -5.00 -3.51
N LEU A 593 4.67 -4.83 -2.28
CA LEU A 593 5.73 -3.88 -1.90
C LEU A 593 7.13 -4.46 -2.07
N CYS A 594 7.27 -5.77 -2.33
CA CYS A 594 8.59 -6.38 -2.50
C CYS A 594 9.41 -5.72 -3.62
N GLY A 595 10.70 -5.54 -3.35
CA GLY A 595 11.65 -4.89 -4.25
C GLY A 595 11.54 -3.37 -4.31
N LEU A 596 10.76 -2.73 -3.43
CA LEU A 596 10.69 -1.27 -3.29
C LEU A 596 11.37 -0.84 -1.99
N GLU A 597 12.29 0.12 -2.07
CA GLU A 597 12.84 0.77 -0.89
C GLU A 597 11.89 1.89 -0.45
N LEU A 598 11.27 1.73 0.72
CA LEU A 598 10.27 2.65 1.26
C LEU A 598 10.79 3.34 2.53
N PRO A 599 10.30 4.55 2.88
CA PRO A 599 10.89 5.37 3.94
C PRO A 599 10.60 4.85 5.37
N GLY A 600 9.52 4.09 5.56
CA GLY A 600 9.14 3.53 6.86
C GLY A 600 9.68 2.12 7.08
N SER A 601 9.79 1.72 8.35
CA SER A 601 10.19 0.36 8.75
C SER A 601 9.16 -0.69 8.28
N ASP A 602 9.65 -1.85 7.83
CA ASP A 602 8.79 -3.00 7.56
C ASP A 602 8.33 -3.64 8.88
N PRO A 603 7.01 -3.63 9.19
CA PRO A 603 6.52 -4.22 10.42
C PRO A 603 6.72 -5.75 10.48
N GLU A 604 6.79 -6.45 9.35
CA GLU A 604 6.91 -7.91 9.31
C GLU A 604 8.35 -8.39 9.64
N ALA A 605 9.33 -7.47 9.65
CA ALA A 605 10.72 -7.79 9.99
C ALA A 605 11.00 -7.88 11.52
N VAL A 606 10.02 -7.55 12.36
CA VAL A 606 10.19 -7.44 13.82
C VAL A 606 9.99 -8.81 14.51
N ASP A 607 10.88 -9.17 15.44
CA ASP A 607 10.69 -10.36 16.28
C ASP A 607 9.54 -10.13 17.29
N LEU A 608 8.43 -10.84 17.06
CA LEU A 608 7.24 -10.80 17.91
C LEU A 608 7.52 -11.24 19.35
N SER A 609 8.47 -12.15 19.57
CA SER A 609 8.82 -12.66 20.89
C SER A 609 9.41 -11.57 21.76
N ASP A 610 10.33 -10.77 21.19
CA ASP A 610 10.92 -9.63 21.87
C ASP A 610 9.92 -8.51 22.10
N LEU A 611 9.04 -8.24 21.12
CA LEU A 611 7.95 -7.28 21.29
C LEU A 611 7.05 -7.67 22.47
N HIS A 612 6.63 -8.93 22.56
CA HIS A 612 5.79 -9.43 23.66
C HIS A 612 6.52 -9.37 25.00
N ARG A 613 7.81 -9.71 25.05
CA ARG A 613 8.64 -9.64 26.26
C ARG A 613 8.73 -8.21 26.79
N ILE A 614 8.94 -7.22 25.94
CA ILE A 614 9.07 -5.81 26.37
C ILE A 614 7.68 -5.24 26.73
N SER A 615 6.64 -5.60 25.98
CA SER A 615 5.28 -5.08 26.16
C SER A 615 4.60 -5.55 27.47
N THR A 616 5.08 -6.63 28.07
CA THR A 616 4.54 -7.17 29.34
C THR A 616 5.06 -6.43 30.59
N VAL A 617 6.05 -5.54 30.46
CA VAL A 617 6.70 -4.82 31.57
C VAL A 617 6.10 -3.42 31.78
N GLY A 618 4.91 -3.34 32.37
CA GLY A 618 4.39 -2.13 33.04
C GLY A 618 4.10 -0.88 32.18
N VAL A 619 3.64 0.20 32.85
CA VAL A 619 3.16 1.44 32.21
C VAL A 619 4.30 2.15 31.47
N GLY A 620 4.13 2.41 30.17
CA GLY A 620 5.14 2.98 29.27
C GLY A 620 5.79 1.99 28.30
N ALA A 621 5.41 0.70 28.37
CA ALA A 621 6.04 -0.38 27.63
C ALA A 621 6.06 -0.19 26.09
N MET A 622 5.03 0.39 25.46
CA MET A 622 5.03 0.57 24.00
C MET A 622 6.05 1.60 23.50
N GLY A 623 6.23 2.71 24.23
CA GLY A 623 7.25 3.71 23.88
C GLY A 623 8.66 3.19 24.07
N THR A 624 8.87 2.35 25.09
CA THR A 624 10.14 1.65 25.32
C THR A 624 10.39 0.59 24.25
N ALA A 625 9.37 -0.21 23.89
CA ALA A 625 9.45 -1.20 22.83
C ALA A 625 9.80 -0.57 21.47
N ALA A 626 9.14 0.53 21.12
CA ALA A 626 9.43 1.29 19.90
C ALA A 626 10.91 1.71 19.83
N LYS A 627 11.45 2.25 20.93
CA LYS A 627 12.87 2.66 21.00
C LYS A 627 13.83 1.48 20.95
N GLN A 628 13.53 0.37 21.64
CA GLN A 628 14.42 -0.79 21.72
C GLN A 628 14.45 -1.61 20.43
N LEU A 629 13.33 -1.66 19.71
CA LEU A 629 13.21 -2.37 18.44
C LEU A 629 13.46 -1.46 17.22
N GLU A 630 13.82 -0.19 17.46
CA GLU A 630 14.08 0.83 16.43
C GLU A 630 12.93 0.99 15.40
N ILE A 631 11.69 0.85 15.88
CA ILE A 631 10.46 1.02 15.07
C ILE A 631 9.60 2.16 15.59
N THR A 632 8.62 2.58 14.78
CA THR A 632 7.67 3.62 15.17
C THR A 632 6.67 3.10 16.20
N LEU A 633 6.13 4.00 17.04
CA LEU A 633 5.07 3.66 18.00
C LEU A 633 3.81 3.13 17.30
N ASP A 634 3.50 3.64 16.10
CA ASP A 634 2.37 3.16 15.31
C ASP A 634 2.60 1.74 14.76
N ALA A 635 3.85 1.37 14.45
CA ALA A 635 4.19 -0.01 14.09
C ALA A 635 4.01 -0.97 15.28
N VAL A 636 4.41 -0.57 16.50
CA VAL A 636 4.15 -1.35 17.73
C VAL A 636 2.64 -1.57 17.93
N ARG A 637 1.83 -0.51 17.79
CA ARG A 637 0.36 -0.61 17.92
C ARG A 637 -0.23 -1.58 16.90
N TYR A 638 0.22 -1.50 15.65
CA TYR A 638 -0.21 -2.41 14.58
C TYR A 638 0.17 -3.87 14.85
N LEU A 639 1.40 -4.13 15.29
CA LEU A 639 1.86 -5.48 15.61
C LEU A 639 1.11 -6.08 16.79
N LEU A 640 0.83 -5.29 17.83
CA LEU A 640 0.02 -5.74 18.98
C LEU A 640 -1.46 -5.95 18.63
N GLU A 641 -1.99 -5.23 17.64
CA GLU A 641 -3.33 -5.47 17.12
C GLU A 641 -3.42 -6.81 16.39
N ARG A 642 -2.43 -7.12 15.55
CA ARG A 642 -2.40 -8.34 14.73
C ARG A 642 -1.92 -9.57 15.47
N HIS A 643 -0.98 -9.38 16.39
CA HIS A 643 -0.39 -10.42 17.23
C HIS A 643 -0.45 -10.00 18.71
N PRO A 644 -1.63 -10.05 19.34
CA PRO A 644 -1.79 -9.67 20.74
C PRO A 644 -0.89 -10.50 21.67
N ALA A 645 -0.23 -9.82 22.60
CA ALA A 645 0.65 -10.48 23.56
C ALA A 645 -0.13 -11.44 24.47
N PRO A 646 0.38 -12.65 24.74
CA PRO A 646 -0.23 -13.56 25.69
C PRO A 646 -0.21 -12.95 27.09
N ARG A 647 -1.25 -13.24 27.87
CA ARG A 647 -1.42 -12.64 29.19
C ARG A 647 -0.43 -13.21 30.21
N PRO A 648 0.23 -12.39 31.04
CA PRO A 648 1.12 -12.87 32.10
C PRO A 648 0.35 -13.57 33.23
N ALA A 649 0.97 -14.62 33.80
CA ALA A 649 0.44 -15.39 34.92
C ALA A 649 0.17 -14.51 36.16
N PRO A 650 -0.89 -14.77 36.96
CA PRO A 650 -1.14 -14.02 38.18
C PRO A 650 0.00 -14.20 39.20
N PRO A 651 0.32 -13.18 40.00
CA PRO A 651 1.12 -13.37 41.20
C PRO A 651 0.38 -14.31 42.18
N PRO A 652 1.11 -15.15 42.94
CA PRO A 652 0.50 -16.08 43.89
C PRO A 652 -0.28 -15.33 44.98
N GLY A 653 -1.52 -15.77 45.25
CA GLY A 653 -2.35 -15.27 46.37
C GLY A 653 -3.49 -14.30 46.00
N SER A 654 -3.63 -13.89 44.74
CA SER A 654 -4.80 -13.10 44.29
C SER A 654 -5.17 -13.42 42.84
N THR A 655 -6.32 -14.07 42.64
CA THR A 655 -6.92 -14.28 41.32
C THR A 655 -8.06 -13.27 41.15
N PRO A 656 -7.91 -12.23 40.32
CA PRO A 656 -8.98 -11.29 40.01
C PRO A 656 -10.30 -12.00 39.67
N HIS A 657 -11.44 -11.43 40.09
CA HIS A 657 -12.78 -12.02 39.90
C HIS A 657 -13.04 -12.51 38.47
N ASN A 658 -12.64 -11.74 37.46
CA ASN A 658 -12.82 -12.10 36.05
C ASN A 658 -11.97 -13.32 35.64
N ARG A 659 -10.79 -13.53 36.24
CA ARG A 659 -9.95 -14.73 36.02
C ARG A 659 -10.55 -15.98 36.66
N ALA A 660 -11.14 -15.84 37.84
CA ALA A 660 -11.86 -16.93 38.49
C ALA A 660 -13.12 -17.32 37.69
N TYR A 661 -13.82 -16.36 37.08
CA TYR A 661 -14.92 -16.64 36.16
C TYR A 661 -14.46 -17.35 34.89
N TYR A 662 -13.41 -16.85 34.23
CA TYR A 662 -12.88 -17.46 33.01
C TYR A 662 -12.39 -18.91 33.22
N SER A 663 -11.64 -19.15 34.30
CA SER A 663 -11.22 -20.50 34.68
C SER A 663 -12.40 -21.41 34.99
N ALA A 664 -13.45 -20.90 35.66
CA ALA A 664 -14.70 -21.63 35.84
C ALA A 664 -15.37 -21.99 34.51
N LYS A 665 -15.44 -21.05 33.56
CA LYS A 665 -16.04 -21.27 32.23
C LYS A 665 -15.31 -22.33 31.41
N ILE A 666 -13.97 -22.36 31.47
CA ILE A 666 -13.16 -23.41 30.82
C ILE A 666 -13.38 -24.77 31.50
N ALA A 667 -13.35 -24.81 32.83
CA ALA A 667 -13.47 -26.05 33.58
C ALA A 667 -14.90 -26.63 33.58
N LEU A 668 -15.91 -25.77 33.42
CA LEU A 668 -17.33 -26.10 33.39
C LEU A 668 -18.00 -25.59 32.10
N PRO A 669 -17.73 -26.22 30.93
CA PRO A 669 -18.53 -25.98 29.74
C PRO A 669 -20.01 -26.28 30.01
N ARG A 670 -20.92 -25.71 29.22
CA ARG A 670 -22.38 -25.83 29.42
C ARG A 670 -22.83 -27.27 29.67
N GLU A 671 -22.42 -28.20 28.82
CA GLU A 671 -22.79 -29.62 28.91
C GLU A 671 -22.33 -30.25 30.23
N ARG A 672 -21.12 -29.92 30.68
CA ARG A 672 -20.57 -30.42 31.93
C ARG A 672 -21.27 -29.81 33.14
N LEU A 673 -21.61 -28.53 33.09
CA LEU A 673 -22.37 -27.89 34.17
C LEU A 673 -23.78 -28.48 34.26
N VAL A 674 -24.42 -28.75 33.12
CA VAL A 674 -25.72 -29.44 33.02
C VAL A 674 -25.64 -30.85 33.58
N ASP A 675 -24.66 -31.67 33.19
CA ASP A 675 -24.45 -33.02 33.73
C ASP A 675 -24.26 -32.99 35.26
N LEU A 676 -23.31 -32.18 35.75
CA LEU A 676 -23.02 -32.11 37.19
C LEU A 676 -24.20 -31.59 38.01
N TYR A 677 -24.92 -30.58 37.51
CA TYR A 677 -25.97 -29.89 38.26
C TYR A 677 -27.36 -30.54 38.11
N GLU A 678 -27.75 -30.92 36.90
CA GLU A 678 -29.07 -31.49 36.59
C GLU A 678 -29.07 -33.02 36.69
N GLN A 679 -28.13 -33.70 36.03
CA GLN A 679 -28.13 -35.17 35.94
C GLN A 679 -27.60 -35.82 37.22
N ARG A 680 -26.43 -35.37 37.70
CA ARG A 680 -25.78 -35.89 38.93
C ARG A 680 -26.24 -35.18 40.22
N ARG A 681 -27.08 -34.15 40.09
CA ARG A 681 -27.73 -33.42 41.20
C ARG A 681 -26.77 -32.77 42.20
N ILE A 682 -25.50 -32.58 41.86
CA ILE A 682 -24.47 -31.98 42.73
C ILE A 682 -24.80 -30.50 43.01
N SER A 683 -24.56 -30.01 44.22
CA SER A 683 -24.87 -28.62 44.58
C SER A 683 -23.92 -27.62 43.92
N LEU A 684 -24.36 -26.37 43.68
CA LEU A 684 -23.49 -25.31 43.15
C LEU A 684 -22.27 -25.04 44.05
N ARG A 685 -22.39 -25.30 45.35
CA ARG A 685 -21.28 -25.11 46.31
C ARG A 685 -20.20 -26.16 46.08
N ASP A 686 -20.60 -27.42 45.91
CA ASP A 686 -19.66 -28.52 45.71
C ASP A 686 -19.04 -28.45 44.31
N ILE A 687 -19.82 -28.05 43.30
CA ILE A 687 -19.29 -27.74 41.96
C ILE A 687 -18.25 -26.63 42.02
N ALA A 688 -18.50 -25.58 42.80
CA ALA A 688 -17.55 -24.48 42.97
C ALA A 688 -16.26 -24.94 43.68
N SER A 689 -16.37 -25.81 44.70
CA SER A 689 -15.23 -26.42 45.38
C SER A 689 -14.42 -27.35 44.48
N MET A 690 -15.05 -28.13 43.60
CA MET A 690 -14.35 -29.00 42.64
C MET A 690 -13.47 -28.23 41.66
N VAL A 691 -13.84 -27.00 41.34
CA VAL A 691 -13.15 -26.14 40.33
C VAL A 691 -12.28 -25.06 40.99
N GLY A 692 -12.34 -24.91 42.31
CA GLY A 692 -11.57 -23.91 43.05
C GLY A 692 -12.08 -22.48 42.89
N VAL A 693 -13.39 -22.30 42.66
CA VAL A 693 -14.03 -20.99 42.47
C VAL A 693 -15.13 -20.74 43.50
N SER A 694 -15.69 -19.52 43.55
CA SER A 694 -16.78 -19.22 44.48
C SER A 694 -18.13 -19.70 43.94
N ARG A 695 -19.07 -20.06 44.84
CA ARG A 695 -20.46 -20.42 44.47
C ARG A 695 -21.14 -19.34 43.61
N GLN A 696 -20.84 -18.07 43.87
CA GLN A 696 -21.41 -16.94 43.12
C GLN A 696 -20.97 -16.94 41.65
N ILE A 697 -19.74 -17.38 41.36
CA ILE A 697 -19.23 -17.50 39.99
C ILE A 697 -19.98 -18.61 39.24
N VAL A 698 -20.15 -19.79 39.86
CA VAL A 698 -20.90 -20.90 39.25
C VAL A 698 -22.38 -20.56 39.07
N ALA A 699 -23.00 -19.87 40.03
CA ALA A 699 -24.39 -19.41 39.90
C ALA A 699 -24.58 -18.41 38.75
N ARG A 700 -23.60 -17.53 38.54
CA ARG A 700 -23.62 -16.59 37.41
C ARG A 700 -23.36 -17.30 36.09
N LEU A 701 -22.42 -18.24 36.05
CA LEU A 701 -22.17 -19.08 34.86
C LEU A 701 -23.42 -19.88 34.45
N ALA A 702 -24.16 -20.41 35.43
CA ALA A 702 -25.45 -21.07 35.20
C ALA A 702 -26.47 -20.08 34.60
N HIS A 703 -26.53 -18.84 35.08
CA HIS A 703 -27.38 -17.81 34.49
C HIS A 703 -26.98 -17.48 33.04
N ASP A 704 -25.68 -17.33 32.76
CA ASP A 704 -25.17 -17.04 31.42
C ASP A 704 -25.35 -18.21 30.42
N TYR A 705 -25.57 -19.44 30.92
CA TYR A 705 -25.91 -20.62 30.13
C TYR A 705 -27.42 -20.91 30.04
N ASP A 706 -28.25 -19.99 30.55
CA ASP A 706 -29.69 -20.12 30.66
C ASP A 706 -30.14 -21.40 31.41
N LEU A 707 -29.37 -21.79 32.43
CA LEU A 707 -29.65 -22.95 33.27
C LEU A 707 -30.58 -22.56 34.44
N PRO A 708 -31.79 -23.15 34.54
CA PRO A 708 -32.70 -22.86 35.64
C PRO A 708 -32.13 -23.39 36.96
N LEU A 709 -31.90 -22.49 37.92
CA LEU A 709 -31.41 -22.87 39.24
C LEU A 709 -32.55 -23.52 40.05
N ARG A 710 -32.26 -24.68 40.67
CA ARG A 710 -33.16 -25.37 41.61
C ARG A 710 -33.56 -24.43 42.74
N ASP A 711 -34.86 -24.43 43.06
CA ASP A 711 -35.40 -23.63 44.17
C ASP A 711 -34.63 -23.89 45.47
N PRO A 712 -34.34 -22.84 46.26
CA PRO A 712 -33.64 -23.00 47.52
C PRO A 712 -34.49 -23.87 48.46
N CYS A 713 -34.07 -25.13 48.64
CA CYS A 713 -34.67 -26.01 49.63
C CYS A 713 -34.47 -25.37 51.02
N ARG A 714 -35.56 -24.91 51.65
CA ARG A 714 -35.55 -24.45 53.05
C ARG A 714 -35.12 -25.66 53.90
N THR A 715 -33.86 -25.67 54.34
CA THR A 715 -33.32 -26.72 55.20
C THR A 715 -34.25 -26.88 56.41
N ALA A 716 -34.66 -28.12 56.70
CA ALA A 716 -35.53 -28.46 57.82
C ALA A 716 -35.07 -27.74 59.10
N GLN A 717 -35.89 -26.81 59.61
CA GLN A 717 -35.64 -26.19 60.90
C GLN A 717 -35.77 -27.28 61.96
N VAL A 718 -34.65 -27.77 62.50
CA VAL A 718 -34.65 -28.50 63.77
C VAL A 718 -35.27 -27.55 64.80
N LEU A 719 -36.49 -27.85 65.23
CA LEU A 719 -37.26 -27.04 66.16
C LEU A 719 -36.70 -27.28 67.56
N VAL A 720 -36.04 -26.28 68.14
CA VAL A 720 -35.61 -26.35 69.55
C VAL A 720 -36.84 -26.02 70.40
N ASP A 721 -37.22 -26.92 71.30
CA ASP A 721 -38.35 -26.71 72.22
C ASP A 721 -38.04 -25.55 73.19
N ARG A 722 -39.05 -24.69 73.42
CA ARG A 722 -38.95 -23.53 74.31
C ARG A 722 -38.67 -23.95 75.75
N ASP A 723 -39.36 -24.96 76.25
CA ASP A 723 -39.33 -25.35 77.65
C ASP A 723 -38.02 -26.05 77.98
N TRP A 724 -37.48 -26.82 77.04
CA TRP A 724 -36.13 -27.38 77.17
C TRP A 724 -35.07 -26.28 77.22
N LEU A 725 -35.11 -25.31 76.29
CA LEU A 725 -34.13 -24.23 76.27
C LEU A 725 -34.24 -23.32 77.52
N TYR A 726 -35.45 -23.09 78.02
CA TYR A 726 -35.68 -22.37 79.27
C TYR A 726 -35.13 -23.14 80.48
N ALA A 727 -35.39 -24.44 80.57
CA ALA A 727 -34.86 -25.29 81.63
C ALA A 727 -33.33 -25.30 81.65
N GLN A 728 -32.68 -25.42 80.48
CA GLN A 728 -31.22 -25.46 80.39
C GLN A 728 -30.57 -24.08 80.64
N TYR A 729 -31.12 -23.01 80.06
CA TYR A 729 -30.50 -21.68 80.09
C TYR A 729 -30.89 -20.82 81.30
N VAL A 730 -32.15 -20.89 81.74
CA VAL A 730 -32.69 -20.08 82.85
C VAL A 730 -32.68 -20.86 84.16
N THR A 731 -33.26 -22.06 84.18
CA THR A 731 -33.41 -22.86 85.40
C THR A 731 -32.08 -23.47 85.86
N GLN A 732 -31.36 -24.14 84.97
CA GLN A 732 -30.06 -24.76 85.25
C GLN A 732 -28.88 -23.79 85.09
N ARG A 733 -29.15 -22.55 84.69
CA ARG A 733 -28.16 -21.46 84.51
C ARG A 733 -26.95 -21.81 83.63
N ARG A 734 -27.03 -22.82 82.76
CA ARG A 734 -25.93 -23.22 81.85
C ARG A 734 -25.62 -22.12 80.83
N ALA A 735 -24.38 -22.07 80.35
CA ALA A 735 -23.98 -21.07 79.38
C ALA A 735 -24.49 -21.45 77.97
N LEU A 736 -25.01 -20.45 77.24
CA LEU A 736 -25.54 -20.65 75.88
C LEU A 736 -24.56 -21.36 74.92
N PRO A 737 -23.22 -21.13 75.00
CA PRO A 737 -22.26 -21.85 74.18
C PRO A 737 -22.18 -23.36 74.43
N ASP A 738 -22.40 -23.80 75.67
CA ASP A 738 -22.34 -25.22 76.02
C ASP A 738 -23.60 -25.94 75.58
N ILE A 739 -24.77 -25.29 75.77
CA ILE A 739 -26.06 -25.79 75.26
C ILE A 739 -26.02 -25.91 73.73
N ALA A 740 -25.41 -24.94 73.05
CA ALA A 740 -25.27 -24.97 71.59
C ALA A 740 -24.36 -26.12 71.12
N ARG A 741 -23.25 -26.38 71.83
CA ARG A 741 -22.33 -27.48 71.53
C ARG A 741 -23.01 -28.85 71.68
N GLU A 742 -23.77 -29.04 72.75
CA GLU A 742 -24.49 -30.28 73.04
C GLU A 742 -25.64 -30.53 72.04
N ALA A 743 -26.35 -29.47 71.64
CA ALA A 743 -27.41 -29.56 70.63
C ALA A 743 -26.87 -29.63 69.18
N GLY A 744 -25.55 -29.64 68.97
CA GLY A 744 -24.94 -29.66 67.63
C GLY A 744 -25.20 -28.39 66.80
N MET A 745 -25.49 -27.26 67.44
CA MET A 745 -25.85 -25.99 66.79
C MET A 745 -24.83 -24.89 67.05
N SER A 746 -24.83 -23.84 66.20
CA SER A 746 -24.03 -22.65 66.48
C SER A 746 -24.67 -21.81 67.60
N THR A 747 -23.83 -21.14 68.40
CA THR A 747 -24.26 -20.25 69.49
C THR A 747 -25.20 -19.14 68.99
N ALA A 748 -24.96 -18.61 67.79
CA ALA A 748 -25.81 -17.63 67.11
C ALA A 748 -27.16 -18.20 66.65
N ASN A 749 -27.25 -19.51 66.40
CA ASN A 749 -28.52 -20.18 66.10
C ASN A 749 -29.33 -20.38 67.41
N MET A 750 -28.67 -20.80 68.49
CA MET A 750 -29.33 -20.98 69.79
C MET A 750 -29.80 -19.65 70.39
N ALA A 751 -29.06 -18.55 70.18
CA ALA A 751 -29.49 -17.20 70.55
C ALA A 751 -30.71 -16.72 69.74
N ARG A 752 -30.83 -17.12 68.46
CA ARG A 752 -32.04 -16.86 67.66
C ARG A 752 -33.23 -17.65 68.17
N TRP A 753 -33.05 -18.89 68.59
CA TRP A 753 -34.10 -19.68 69.23
C TRP A 753 -34.52 -19.09 70.58
N ALA A 754 -33.58 -18.66 71.42
CA ALA A 754 -33.88 -17.97 72.67
C ALA A 754 -34.71 -16.68 72.44
N LYS A 755 -34.35 -15.89 71.41
CA LYS A 755 -35.12 -14.70 71.01
C LYS A 755 -36.49 -15.05 70.42
N LYS A 756 -36.60 -16.13 69.64
CA LYS A 756 -37.86 -16.59 69.05
C LYS A 756 -38.86 -17.08 70.09
N HIS A 757 -38.35 -17.60 71.21
CA HIS A 757 -39.15 -18.14 72.32
C HIS A 757 -39.31 -17.18 73.50
N ASP A 758 -38.92 -15.91 73.32
CA ASP A 758 -38.96 -14.84 74.33
C ASP A 758 -38.26 -15.20 75.65
N ILE A 759 -37.16 -15.94 75.57
CA ILE A 759 -36.35 -16.30 76.74
C ILE A 759 -35.39 -15.13 77.05
N PRO A 760 -35.45 -14.53 78.26
CA PRO A 760 -34.65 -13.36 78.60
C PRO A 760 -33.15 -13.69 78.58
N MET A 761 -32.41 -13.02 77.69
CA MET A 761 -30.96 -13.22 77.58
C MET A 761 -30.21 -12.47 78.67
N ARG A 762 -29.24 -13.14 79.30
CA ARG A 762 -28.32 -12.50 80.26
C ARG A 762 -27.46 -11.45 79.55
N GLY A 763 -27.31 -10.29 80.20
CA GLY A 763 -26.50 -9.17 79.68
C GLY A 763 -25.04 -9.57 79.43
N ARG A 764 -24.46 -9.06 78.34
CA ARG A 764 -23.06 -9.32 77.96
C ARG A 764 -22.12 -8.89 79.11
N GLY A 765 -21.35 -9.83 79.66
CA GLY A 765 -20.27 -9.53 80.62
C GLY A 765 -20.47 -10.03 82.05
N THR A 766 -21.58 -10.69 82.38
CA THR A 766 -21.69 -11.43 83.64
C THR A 766 -20.98 -12.78 83.50
N ALA A 767 -19.78 -12.88 84.08
CA ALA A 767 -18.98 -14.09 84.05
C ALA A 767 -19.70 -15.26 84.74
N SER A 768 -19.61 -16.45 84.15
CA SER A 768 -20.16 -17.69 84.71
C SER A 768 -19.65 -17.91 86.14
N HIS A 769 -20.56 -18.25 87.06
CA HIS A 769 -20.28 -18.47 88.50
C HIS A 769 -19.12 -19.45 88.76
N SER A 770 -18.87 -20.40 87.85
CA SER A 770 -17.75 -21.34 87.90
C SER A 770 -16.37 -20.70 87.63
N ALA A 771 -16.28 -19.72 86.72
CA ALA A 771 -15.02 -19.05 86.40
C ALA A 771 -14.59 -18.04 87.49
N THR A 772 -15.55 -17.49 88.23
CA THR A 772 -15.30 -16.56 89.35
C THR A 772 -14.88 -17.30 90.62
N LEU A 773 -15.47 -18.47 90.91
CA LEU A 773 -15.05 -19.33 92.03
C LEU A 773 -13.62 -19.86 91.85
N ALA A 774 -13.25 -20.28 90.63
CA ALA A 774 -11.90 -20.74 90.33
C ALA A 774 -10.83 -19.63 90.51
N ALA A 775 -11.15 -18.39 90.11
CA ALA A 775 -10.25 -17.23 90.24
C ALA A 775 -10.08 -16.74 91.69
N GLN A 776 -11.10 -16.89 92.55
CA GLN A 776 -11.00 -16.58 93.98
C GLN A 776 -10.10 -17.58 94.72
N GLY A 777 -10.15 -18.87 94.36
CA GLY A 777 -9.25 -19.88 94.90
C GLY A 777 -7.78 -19.61 94.57
N THR A 778 -7.46 -19.24 93.33
CA THR A 778 -6.07 -18.93 92.92
C THR A 778 -5.52 -17.65 93.55
N ALA A 779 -6.38 -16.72 93.97
CA ALA A 779 -5.97 -15.45 94.56
C ALA A 779 -5.56 -15.57 96.04
N THR A 780 -5.96 -16.64 96.74
CA THR A 780 -5.74 -16.77 98.19
C THR A 780 -4.26 -17.02 98.51
N ASP A 781 -3.57 -17.75 97.64
CA ASP A 781 -2.14 -18.11 97.76
C ASP A 781 -1.19 -17.09 97.09
N ALA A 782 -1.72 -16.00 96.55
CA ALA A 782 -0.94 -14.99 95.84
C ALA A 782 -0.38 -13.90 96.80
N PRO A 783 0.79 -13.29 96.48
CA PRO A 783 1.31 -12.13 97.19
C PRO A 783 0.26 -11.00 97.26
N GLU A 784 0.18 -10.33 98.42
CA GLU A 784 -0.84 -9.29 98.67
C GLU A 784 -0.89 -8.21 97.57
N LEU A 785 0.27 -7.91 96.99
CA LEU A 785 0.43 -6.88 95.97
C LEU A 785 -0.30 -7.19 94.64
N ILE A 786 -0.54 -8.46 94.30
CA ILE A 786 -1.20 -8.86 93.04
C ILE A 786 -2.57 -9.52 93.24
N ARG A 787 -2.92 -9.87 94.48
CA ARG A 787 -4.19 -10.50 94.88
C ARG A 787 -5.44 -9.78 94.35
N PRO A 788 -5.56 -8.43 94.40
CA PRO A 788 -6.75 -7.74 93.91
C PRO A 788 -7.00 -7.92 92.40
N ALA A 789 -5.93 -7.99 91.60
CA ALA A 789 -6.03 -8.18 90.15
C ALA A 789 -6.31 -9.65 89.75
N LEU A 790 -6.00 -10.61 90.62
CA LEU A 790 -6.23 -12.05 90.41
C LEU A 790 -7.65 -12.50 90.74
N ALA A 791 -8.35 -11.80 91.64
CA ALA A 791 -9.71 -12.14 92.06
C ALA A 791 -10.76 -12.05 90.92
N GLY A 792 -10.44 -11.39 89.81
CA GLY A 792 -11.29 -11.29 88.63
C GLY A 792 -10.99 -12.36 87.57
N SER A 793 -12.01 -12.81 86.83
CA SER A 793 -11.84 -13.75 85.72
C SER A 793 -10.77 -13.26 84.71
N GLY A 794 -9.84 -14.16 84.36
CA GLY A 794 -8.72 -13.86 83.47
C GLY A 794 -7.67 -12.90 84.04
N GLY A 795 -7.62 -12.70 85.36
CA GLY A 795 -6.67 -11.81 86.04
C GLY A 795 -5.21 -12.15 85.76
N TRP A 796 -4.85 -13.43 85.82
CA TRP A 796 -3.47 -13.87 85.59
C TRP A 796 -2.95 -13.56 84.18
N GLN A 797 -3.76 -13.82 83.15
CA GLN A 797 -3.39 -13.52 81.77
C GLN A 797 -3.16 -12.00 81.54
N ARG A 798 -3.90 -11.14 82.26
CA ARG A 798 -3.66 -9.68 82.20
C ARG A 798 -2.35 -9.28 82.88
N LEU A 799 -2.03 -9.85 84.04
CA LEU A 799 -0.75 -9.62 84.73
C LEU A 799 0.44 -10.11 83.89
N GLN A 800 0.33 -11.27 83.24
CA GLN A 800 1.36 -11.76 82.30
C GLN A 800 1.56 -10.82 81.10
N ARG A 801 0.46 -10.29 80.54
CA ARG A 801 0.53 -9.33 79.43
C ARG A 801 1.13 -7.99 79.85
N PHE A 802 0.84 -7.53 81.07
CA PHE A 802 1.53 -6.38 81.66
C PHE A 802 3.04 -6.66 81.78
N ALA A 803 3.43 -7.80 82.35
CA ALA A 803 4.83 -8.18 82.48
C ALA A 803 5.55 -8.25 81.12
N ALA A 804 4.92 -8.84 80.11
CA ALA A 804 5.47 -8.89 78.75
C ALA A 804 5.56 -7.50 78.10
N ALA A 805 4.58 -6.62 78.35
CA ALA A 805 4.58 -5.27 77.81
C ALA A 805 5.75 -4.41 78.31
N THR A 806 6.28 -4.66 79.51
CA THR A 806 7.44 -3.93 80.06
C THR A 806 8.73 -4.10 79.25
N ASN A 807 8.84 -5.15 78.44
CA ASN A 807 10.01 -5.42 77.60
C ASN A 807 10.00 -4.65 76.27
N HIS A 808 9.04 -3.76 76.07
CA HIS A 808 8.85 -3.05 74.80
C HIS A 808 8.78 -1.53 75.02
N PRO A 809 9.31 -0.73 74.09
CA PRO A 809 9.40 0.73 74.25
C PRO A 809 8.04 1.44 74.15
N THR A 810 7.02 0.80 73.58
CA THR A 810 5.65 1.34 73.49
C THR A 810 4.61 0.21 73.55
N LEU A 811 3.39 0.53 73.99
CA LEU A 811 2.27 -0.42 73.97
C LEU A 811 1.88 -0.86 72.56
N THR A 812 2.15 -0.03 71.55
CA THR A 812 1.90 -0.37 70.14
C THR A 812 2.82 -1.49 69.69
N VAL A 813 4.11 -1.40 70.03
CA VAL A 813 5.10 -2.46 69.74
C VAL A 813 4.79 -3.72 70.56
N ALA A 814 4.44 -3.57 71.84
CA ALA A 814 4.05 -4.68 72.70
C ALA A 814 2.82 -5.43 72.17
N ALA A 815 1.78 -4.70 71.74
CA ALA A 815 0.56 -5.30 71.21
C ALA A 815 0.84 -6.08 69.91
N LYS A 816 1.68 -5.53 69.01
CA LYS A 816 2.10 -6.22 67.78
C LYS A 816 2.89 -7.50 68.09
N SER A 817 3.83 -7.44 69.05
CA SER A 817 4.62 -8.59 69.50
C SER A 817 3.75 -9.71 70.10
N LEU A 818 2.71 -9.33 70.86
CA LEU A 818 1.79 -10.26 71.52
C LEU A 818 0.64 -10.73 70.63
N GLY A 819 0.57 -10.30 69.35
CA GLY A 819 -0.53 -10.65 68.44
C GLY A 819 -1.89 -10.07 68.83
N LEU A 820 -1.91 -8.93 69.53
CA LEU A 820 -3.12 -8.27 70.04
C LEU A 820 -3.34 -6.91 69.37
N HIS A 821 -4.60 -6.46 69.33
CA HIS A 821 -4.91 -5.09 68.94
C HIS A 821 -4.51 -4.11 70.07
N GLN A 822 -3.87 -2.99 69.74
CA GLN A 822 -3.36 -2.01 70.71
C GLN A 822 -4.41 -1.60 71.75
N GLY A 823 -5.64 -1.27 71.31
CA GLY A 823 -6.73 -0.88 72.21
C GLY A 823 -7.11 -1.95 73.24
N ILE A 824 -6.94 -3.23 72.92
CA ILE A 824 -7.20 -4.35 73.85
C ILE A 824 -6.13 -4.40 74.93
N LEU A 825 -4.85 -4.28 74.56
CA LEU A 825 -3.75 -4.28 75.51
C LEU A 825 -3.82 -3.06 76.45
N THR A 826 -4.11 -1.87 75.92
CA THR A 826 -4.29 -0.65 76.73
C THR A 826 -5.45 -0.81 77.72
N SER A 827 -6.60 -1.32 77.27
CA SER A 827 -7.75 -1.55 78.15
C SER A 827 -7.45 -2.55 79.27
N GLN A 828 -6.69 -3.61 78.96
CA GLN A 828 -6.28 -4.62 79.96
C GLN A 828 -5.32 -4.04 81.00
N ILE A 829 -4.33 -3.23 80.59
CA ILE A 829 -3.39 -2.59 81.51
C ILE A 829 -4.13 -1.58 82.41
N ASN A 830 -4.98 -0.72 81.84
CA ASN A 830 -5.76 0.24 82.62
C ASN A 830 -6.66 -0.45 83.66
N ARG A 831 -7.18 -1.64 83.31
CA ARG A 831 -7.96 -2.45 84.23
C ARG A 831 -7.12 -2.99 85.39
N VAL A 832 -5.90 -3.46 85.13
CA VAL A 832 -4.98 -3.91 86.19
C VAL A 832 -4.58 -2.73 87.08
N GLU A 833 -4.26 -1.56 86.51
CA GLU A 833 -3.96 -0.33 87.28
C GLU A 833 -5.12 0.07 88.18
N LYS A 834 -6.35 -0.03 87.67
CA LYS A 834 -7.57 0.23 88.45
C LYS A 834 -7.83 -0.81 89.55
N GLU A 835 -7.61 -2.09 89.25
CA GLU A 835 -7.80 -3.21 90.20
C GLU A 835 -6.75 -3.16 91.33
N LEU A 836 -5.53 -2.68 91.04
CA LEU A 836 -4.46 -2.51 92.04
C LEU A 836 -4.43 -1.11 92.70
N GLY A 837 -5.19 -0.15 92.18
CA GLY A 837 -5.19 1.24 92.66
C GLY A 837 -3.87 1.98 92.46
N MET A 838 -3.01 1.53 91.54
CA MET A 838 -1.66 2.06 91.31
C MET A 838 -1.39 2.21 89.81
N ALA A 839 -0.69 3.28 89.40
CA ALA A 839 -0.18 3.42 88.04
C ALA A 839 1.09 2.57 87.87
N LEU A 840 1.11 1.69 86.88
CA LEU A 840 2.20 0.72 86.68
C LEU A 840 3.19 1.15 85.58
N LEU A 841 2.74 1.98 84.64
CA LEU A 841 3.55 2.44 83.50
C LEU A 841 3.40 3.95 83.28
N ILE A 842 4.51 4.63 83.06
CA ILE A 842 4.56 5.98 82.49
C ILE A 842 4.40 5.83 80.98
N ARG A 843 3.34 6.41 80.40
CA ARG A 843 3.00 6.22 78.98
C ARG A 843 4.06 6.88 78.09
N ALA A 844 4.36 6.24 76.96
CA ALA A 844 5.31 6.77 75.99
C ALA A 844 4.83 8.11 75.39
N GLU A 845 5.72 9.08 75.32
CA GLU A 845 5.51 10.38 74.66
C GLU A 845 6.40 10.48 73.41
N ARG A 846 6.21 11.50 72.57
CA ARG A 846 6.96 11.63 71.32
C ARG A 846 8.46 11.80 71.61
N GLY A 847 9.25 10.76 71.33
CA GLY A 847 10.70 10.73 71.57
C GLY A 847 11.12 10.19 72.95
N ARG A 848 10.18 9.76 73.80
CA ARG A 848 10.47 9.12 75.10
C ARG A 848 9.78 7.74 75.19
N PRO A 849 10.52 6.64 75.39
CA PRO A 849 9.92 5.32 75.54
C PRO A 849 9.09 5.24 76.83
N MET A 850 8.20 4.24 76.89
CA MET A 850 7.44 3.90 78.09
C MET A 850 8.38 3.43 79.19
N GLU A 851 8.20 3.94 80.41
CA GLU A 851 8.98 3.56 81.58
C GLU A 851 8.08 2.89 82.64
N ILE A 852 8.66 2.00 83.43
CA ILE A 852 7.97 1.33 84.54
C ILE A 852 8.04 2.21 85.79
N THR A 853 6.92 2.39 86.48
CA THR A 853 6.91 3.11 87.77
C THR A 853 7.51 2.24 88.87
N ASP A 854 7.93 2.82 90.00
CA ASP A 854 8.41 2.06 91.17
C ASP A 854 7.37 1.04 91.67
N ALA A 855 6.08 1.42 91.61
CA ALA A 855 4.96 0.53 91.89
C ALA A 855 4.86 -0.61 90.85
N GLY A 856 5.04 -0.28 89.57
CA GLY A 856 5.09 -1.25 88.47
C GLY A 856 6.24 -2.25 88.62
N ALA A 857 7.41 -1.81 89.04
CA ALA A 857 8.59 -2.66 89.26
C ALA A 857 8.36 -3.66 90.40
N ARG A 858 7.73 -3.21 91.51
CA ARG A 858 7.32 -4.10 92.60
C ARG A 858 6.28 -5.14 92.18
N VAL A 859 5.30 -4.73 91.37
CA VAL A 859 4.28 -5.65 90.82
C VAL A 859 4.92 -6.64 89.84
N LEU A 860 5.85 -6.20 89.00
CA LEU A 860 6.60 -7.06 88.09
C LEU A 860 7.44 -8.10 88.85
N ALA A 861 8.09 -7.71 89.94
CA ALA A 861 8.81 -8.62 90.82
C ALA A 861 7.87 -9.66 91.46
N ALA A 862 6.70 -9.24 91.94
CA ALA A 862 5.67 -10.14 92.50
C ALA A 862 5.13 -11.12 91.45
N ILE A 863 4.94 -10.70 90.20
CA ILE A 863 4.53 -11.58 89.08
C ILE A 863 5.62 -12.59 88.76
N ARG A 864 6.90 -12.19 88.75
CA ARG A 864 8.03 -13.09 88.46
C ARG A 864 8.26 -14.12 89.58
N ALA A 865 8.00 -13.73 90.83
CA ALA A 865 8.13 -14.60 92.00
C ALA A 865 6.95 -15.59 92.16
N TRP A 866 5.78 -15.29 91.58
CA TRP A 866 4.59 -16.12 91.69
C TRP A 866 4.39 -16.98 90.43
N ARG A 867 4.43 -18.31 90.58
CA ARG A 867 4.03 -19.27 89.54
C ARG A 867 2.78 -20.02 90.02
N PRO A 868 1.63 -19.94 89.32
CA PRO A 868 0.45 -20.72 89.68
C PRO A 868 0.69 -22.22 89.44
N ALA A 869 0.11 -23.07 90.29
CA ALA A 869 0.33 -24.52 90.31
C ALA A 869 -0.11 -25.28 89.04
N ASP A 870 -0.91 -24.67 88.16
CA ASP A 870 -1.44 -25.29 86.93
C ASP A 870 -0.51 -25.17 85.69
N GLN A 871 0.77 -24.83 85.87
CA GLN A 871 1.79 -24.79 84.80
C GLN A 871 3.13 -25.43 85.22
N GLN A 872 3.05 -26.57 85.92
CA GLN A 872 4.16 -27.54 86.03
C GLN A 872 3.97 -28.69 85.04
#